data_AF-A0A554FX35-F1
#
_entry.id   AF-A0A554FX35-F1
#
_cell.length_a   1.000
_cell.length_b   1.000
_cell.length_c   1.000
_cell.angle_alpha   90.00
_cell.angle_beta   90.00
_cell.angle_gamma   90.00
#
_symmetry.space_group_name_H-M   'P 1'
#
loop_
_entity.id
_entity.type
_entity.pdbx_description
1 polymer ?
#
loop_
_entity_poly.entity_id
_entity_poly.type
_entity_poly.pdbx_seq_one_letter_code
_entity_poly.pdbx_strand_id
1 'polypeptide(L)'
;MRIPLALIVGLLLAQVARAEPDSFGLGTGRDGVLALTSGQGVTLGESAPLGKSVAEGAKELSASGFKISTGDLLMIHQSTGLSTLPDVGSTTALLLATRSDPSHWELARVAGVSAGLITLTAPLRHSYITGRAQVLRVPEYSDVVVPEGARLTASPWTGKSGGILAMLVSGKVVNNGSIDADGAGFPGGGFAVGTVGQKACTGLELTKSAGGSMRGEGVAGVASQKGLITGRGNLANGGGGGNCDAAGGGGGGHGGVGGNGGDTSAGDGPRVEGGQGGTALNYLIFDRFMFGGGGGSGQGAESTGSSGGAGGGVVFIRATAFEGKGLFSASGAAAAASLGYAGAGGGGGGGVVTLRAVESVSCGALVAAGGAGGDAKLDKVPQGPGGGGAGGRVLVQGKQLDCAPSVNAGSPGTSSYPGAGSHGAGPVSTGEGPSAGTVQVLDYAFQLPSTPTITAPVSGTASTTTRPRFEGIAGTNGPVVHIVVDGREIGASVPGTDGRFVLNTPSPLAAGEHVAVAWAEGFGVASPGSDPVRFSSSPVVLADGGVVQMAVLVVPSNGDTVSPTPLFAGTTSNGVTVGVVIDDGPDRVVPVDLLGRFRYQVPASAPLAVGVHKVTVHAHNEKGEDGLYSDAVGFEVVVPGADGGTEGGSDAGSVDPAVPLMVVPAQDASVDPTFTFVGVALPGTSVRVVLDGTALATVTADDEGVFRHEVGADKALASGAHQVVAQVVTAEGEAGLRSPEVGFQVRGPTNLDVGCGCGTAPAGVLALWALVGLAVLTRRRARG
;
A
#
# COMPACT_ATOMS: atom_id res chain seq x y z
N MET A 1 -31.73 -40.15 -40.83
CA MET A 1 -32.44 -39.17 -39.99
C MET A 1 -31.42 -38.46 -39.13
N ARG A 2 -31.19 -37.16 -39.39
CA ARG A 2 -30.32 -36.29 -38.62
C ARG A 2 -31.14 -35.68 -37.49
N ILE A 3 -30.67 -35.77 -36.25
CA ILE A 3 -31.23 -35.03 -35.10
C ILE A 3 -30.08 -34.22 -34.50
N PRO A 4 -30.11 -32.88 -34.57
CA PRO A 4 -29.26 -32.01 -33.78
C PRO A 4 -30.07 -31.42 -32.62
N LEU A 5 -29.53 -31.45 -31.39
CA LEU A 5 -29.82 -30.50 -30.30
C LEU A 5 -28.86 -30.85 -29.15
N ALA A 6 -27.67 -30.27 -29.05
CA ALA A 6 -27.38 -28.91 -28.58
C ALA A 6 -28.09 -28.60 -27.23
N LEU A 7 -27.55 -29.17 -26.15
CA LEU A 7 -27.78 -28.71 -24.79
C LEU A 7 -26.47 -28.91 -24.00
N ILE A 8 -26.18 -27.99 -23.07
CA ILE A 8 -25.05 -27.99 -22.12
C ILE A 8 -23.78 -27.41 -22.78
N VAL A 9 -23.26 -26.21 -22.47
CA VAL A 9 -23.00 -25.57 -21.17
C VAL A 9 -23.01 -24.04 -21.37
N GLY A 10 -24.04 -23.36 -20.90
CA GLY A 10 -23.97 -21.93 -20.60
C GLY A 10 -23.54 -21.76 -19.15
N LEU A 11 -22.26 -22.00 -18.85
CA LEU A 11 -21.70 -21.65 -17.54
C LEU A 11 -21.65 -20.12 -17.51
N LEU A 12 -22.70 -19.49 -16.96
CA LEU A 12 -22.58 -18.18 -16.36
C LEU A 12 -21.50 -18.32 -15.29
N LEU A 13 -20.26 -17.96 -15.64
CA LEU A 13 -19.26 -17.54 -14.67
C LEU A 13 -19.93 -16.40 -13.91
N ALA A 14 -20.46 -16.70 -12.72
CA ALA A 14 -20.94 -15.70 -11.79
C ALA A 14 -19.76 -14.76 -11.58
N GLN A 15 -19.83 -13.56 -12.18
CA GLN A 15 -18.79 -12.57 -11.98
C GLN A 15 -18.73 -12.33 -10.47
N VAL A 16 -17.60 -12.66 -9.85
CA VAL A 16 -17.34 -12.31 -8.47
C VAL A 16 -17.55 -10.81 -8.39
N ALA A 17 -18.61 -10.41 -7.70
CA ALA A 17 -18.97 -9.02 -7.64
C ALA A 17 -17.83 -8.27 -6.95
N ARG A 18 -17.36 -7.19 -7.59
CA ARG A 18 -16.20 -6.43 -7.15
C ARG A 18 -16.62 -5.26 -6.29
N ALA A 19 -15.87 -5.04 -5.21
CA ALA A 19 -16.16 -3.93 -4.33
C ALA A 19 -16.03 -2.60 -5.08
N GLU A 20 -17.01 -1.70 -4.92
CA GLU A 20 -17.06 -0.44 -5.68
C GLU A 20 -16.16 0.60 -5.00
N PRO A 21 -15.12 1.10 -5.71
CA PRO A 21 -14.37 2.26 -5.28
C PRO A 21 -15.25 3.52 -5.26
N ASP A 22 -14.84 4.57 -4.54
CA ASP A 22 -15.54 5.85 -4.56
C ASP A 22 -15.43 6.56 -5.91
N SER A 23 -16.37 6.25 -6.79
CA SER A 23 -16.51 6.81 -8.15
C SER A 23 -17.72 7.75 -8.27
N PHE A 24 -18.30 8.18 -7.15
CA PHE A 24 -19.57 8.92 -7.12
C PHE A 24 -19.41 10.42 -7.46
N GLY A 25 -18.18 10.94 -7.48
CA GLY A 25 -17.90 12.32 -7.84
C GLY A 25 -18.70 13.33 -7.01
N LEU A 26 -19.53 14.13 -7.69
CA LEU A 26 -20.42 15.13 -7.09
C LEU A 26 -21.84 14.63 -6.84
N GLY A 27 -22.10 13.34 -7.03
CA GLY A 27 -23.43 12.75 -6.94
C GLY A 27 -24.32 13.07 -8.14
N THR A 28 -25.55 12.56 -8.08
CA THR A 28 -26.51 12.56 -9.19
C THR A 28 -27.49 13.73 -9.18
N GLY A 29 -27.57 14.50 -8.09
CA GLY A 29 -28.59 15.55 -7.91
C GLY A 29 -30.01 15.02 -7.68
N ARG A 30 -30.17 13.71 -7.43
CA ARG A 30 -31.47 13.03 -7.28
C ARG A 30 -32.34 13.58 -6.15
N ASP A 31 -31.75 14.20 -5.13
CA ASP A 31 -32.48 14.80 -4.00
C ASP A 31 -32.95 16.24 -4.27
N GLY A 32 -32.71 16.75 -5.49
CA GLY A 32 -33.14 18.09 -5.90
C GLY A 32 -32.44 19.21 -5.14
N VAL A 33 -33.09 20.37 -5.06
CA VAL A 33 -32.53 21.55 -4.37
C VAL A 33 -32.88 21.50 -2.88
N LEU A 34 -31.87 21.67 -2.02
CA LEU A 34 -32.08 21.97 -0.61
C LEU A 34 -31.98 23.48 -0.39
N ALA A 35 -33.10 24.15 -0.11
CA ALA A 35 -33.12 25.58 0.20
C ALA A 35 -33.68 25.80 1.61
N LEU A 36 -32.84 26.31 2.51
CA LEU A 36 -33.25 26.68 3.87
C LEU A 36 -33.84 28.09 3.87
N THR A 37 -34.67 28.37 4.87
CA THR A 37 -35.15 29.73 5.15
C THR A 37 -34.34 30.37 6.28
N SER A 38 -34.26 31.70 6.29
CA SER A 38 -33.56 32.44 7.37
C SER A 38 -34.11 32.04 8.74
N GLY A 39 -33.21 31.76 9.70
CA GLY A 39 -33.56 31.30 11.05
C GLY A 39 -33.88 29.81 11.15
N GLN A 40 -33.89 29.07 10.04
CA GLN A 40 -34.14 27.63 10.04
C GLN A 40 -32.87 26.86 10.42
N GLY A 41 -32.99 25.99 11.42
CA GLY A 41 -31.99 24.96 11.73
C GLY A 41 -32.43 23.60 11.19
N VAL A 42 -31.55 22.93 10.44
CA VAL A 42 -31.78 21.57 9.93
C VAL A 42 -30.62 20.68 10.37
N THR A 43 -30.96 19.54 10.95
CA THR A 43 -29.97 18.48 11.22
C THR A 43 -29.91 17.54 10.02
N LEU A 44 -28.75 17.47 9.37
CA LEU A 44 -28.45 16.49 8.33
C LEU A 44 -27.74 15.27 8.96
N GLY A 45 -27.73 14.14 8.27
CA GLY A 45 -27.02 12.94 8.73
C GLY A 45 -27.92 11.95 9.46
N GLU A 46 -29.04 11.59 8.82
CA GLU A 46 -29.79 10.38 9.16
C GLU A 46 -28.82 9.18 9.18
N SER A 47 -28.55 8.67 10.38
CA SER A 47 -27.54 7.65 10.63
C SER A 47 -28.04 6.63 11.65
N ALA A 48 -27.50 5.41 11.57
CA ALA A 48 -27.75 4.37 12.53
C ALA A 48 -26.51 3.51 12.77
N PRO A 49 -26.43 2.85 13.94
CA PRO A 49 -25.38 1.87 14.19
C PRO A 49 -25.49 0.70 13.22
N LEU A 50 -24.35 0.15 12.82
CA LEU A 50 -24.32 -1.09 12.06
C LEU A 50 -24.86 -2.25 12.92
N GLY A 51 -25.93 -2.89 12.48
CA GLY A 51 -26.65 -3.93 13.21
C GLY A 51 -25.93 -5.28 13.27
N LYS A 52 -25.07 -5.60 12.29
CA LYS A 52 -24.25 -6.82 12.24
C LYS A 52 -22.91 -6.54 11.57
N SER A 53 -21.84 -7.17 12.05
CA SER A 53 -20.53 -7.09 11.38
C SER A 53 -20.62 -7.63 9.96
N VAL A 54 -19.90 -6.99 9.05
CA VAL A 54 -19.87 -7.35 7.62
C VAL A 54 -18.42 -7.54 7.18
N ALA A 55 -18.19 -8.56 6.35
CA ALA A 55 -16.89 -8.84 5.77
C ALA A 55 -16.66 -8.00 4.50
N GLU A 56 -15.39 -7.82 4.14
CA GLU A 56 -15.03 -7.35 2.80
C GLU A 56 -15.69 -8.26 1.74
N GLY A 57 -16.20 -7.66 0.66
CA GLY A 57 -16.95 -8.39 -0.37
C GLY A 57 -18.44 -8.60 -0.06
N ALA A 58 -18.94 -8.19 1.12
CA ALA A 58 -20.37 -8.29 1.44
C ALA A 58 -21.21 -7.29 0.63
N LYS A 59 -22.40 -7.71 0.20
CA LYS A 59 -23.41 -6.87 -0.48
C LYS A 59 -24.60 -6.48 0.38
N GLU A 60 -24.62 -6.93 1.62
CA GLU A 60 -25.76 -6.75 2.51
C GLU A 60 -25.31 -6.09 3.81
N LEU A 61 -26.08 -5.10 4.24
CA LEU A 61 -25.92 -4.40 5.51
C LEU A 61 -27.21 -4.53 6.32
N SER A 62 -27.10 -4.57 7.64
CA SER A 62 -28.24 -4.43 8.53
C SER A 62 -28.14 -3.10 9.27
N ALA A 63 -29.09 -2.21 9.06
CA ALA A 63 -29.21 -0.95 9.78
C ALA A 63 -30.68 -0.52 9.79
N SER A 64 -31.12 0.11 10.87
CA SER A 64 -32.52 0.51 11.07
C SER A 64 -32.62 1.82 11.84
N GLY A 65 -33.78 2.46 11.80
CA GLY A 65 -34.02 3.71 12.53
C GLY A 65 -33.82 4.99 11.69
N PHE A 66 -33.64 4.87 10.37
CA PHE A 66 -33.58 6.00 9.45
C PHE A 66 -34.16 5.66 8.07
N LYS A 67 -34.50 6.68 7.28
CA LYS A 67 -35.20 6.52 5.99
C LYS A 67 -34.19 6.26 4.87
N ILE A 68 -34.39 5.14 4.16
CA ILE A 68 -33.56 4.73 3.04
C ILE A 68 -34.46 4.18 1.94
N SER A 69 -34.20 4.55 0.70
CA SER A 69 -34.88 4.04 -0.49
C SER A 69 -33.89 3.47 -1.52
N THR A 70 -34.38 2.67 -2.45
CA THR A 70 -33.58 2.19 -3.58
C THR A 70 -32.93 3.36 -4.33
N GLY A 71 -31.64 3.18 -4.62
CA GLY A 71 -30.79 4.14 -5.29
C GLY A 71 -30.19 5.20 -4.37
N ASP A 72 -30.57 5.30 -3.09
CA ASP A 72 -29.89 6.20 -2.16
C ASP A 72 -28.41 5.84 -2.02
N LEU A 73 -27.60 6.84 -1.70
CA LEU A 73 -26.18 6.68 -1.39
C LEU A 73 -26.00 6.59 0.12
N LEU A 74 -25.23 5.59 0.56
CA LEU A 74 -24.86 5.39 1.95
C LEU A 74 -23.37 5.61 2.13
N MET A 75 -22.99 6.15 3.28
CA MET A 75 -21.63 6.07 3.79
C MET A 75 -21.61 5.09 4.96
N ILE A 76 -20.64 4.18 4.93
CA ILE A 76 -20.34 3.29 6.05
C ILE A 76 -19.02 3.78 6.64
N HIS A 77 -18.98 4.05 7.94
CA HIS A 77 -17.78 4.60 8.60
C HIS A 77 -17.48 3.87 9.90
N GLN A 78 -16.26 3.36 10.02
CA GLN A 78 -15.74 2.74 11.23
C GLN A 78 -15.30 3.83 12.22
N SER A 79 -16.18 4.17 13.16
CA SER A 79 -16.03 5.36 14.01
C SER A 79 -15.22 5.10 15.28
N THR A 80 -15.08 3.87 15.73
CA THR A 80 -14.32 3.52 16.93
C THR A 80 -13.64 2.16 16.84
N GLY A 81 -12.87 1.83 17.87
CA GLY A 81 -12.45 0.47 18.18
C GLY A 81 -11.16 0.09 17.48
N LEU A 82 -10.06 0.51 18.11
CA LEU A 82 -8.71 0.05 17.81
C LEU A 82 -8.58 -1.46 18.02
N SER A 83 -7.67 -2.08 17.27
CA SER A 83 -7.29 -3.49 17.41
C SER A 83 -6.47 -3.72 18.68
N THR A 84 -5.59 -2.78 19.02
CA THR A 84 -4.84 -2.74 20.27
C THR A 84 -5.08 -1.41 20.98
N LEU A 85 -5.38 -1.47 22.28
CA LEU A 85 -5.57 -0.26 23.08
C LEU A 85 -4.20 0.34 23.43
N PRO A 86 -3.96 1.63 23.16
CA PRO A 86 -2.76 2.32 23.58
C PRO A 86 -2.64 2.36 25.11
N ASP A 87 -1.41 2.54 25.58
CA ASP A 87 -1.16 2.81 26.99
C ASP A 87 -1.84 4.11 27.43
N VAL A 88 -2.43 4.07 28.62
CA VAL A 88 -3.00 5.24 29.26
C VAL A 88 -1.89 6.25 29.53
N GLY A 89 -2.10 7.51 29.19
CA GLY A 89 -1.13 8.60 29.37
C GLY A 89 -0.13 8.77 28.23
N SER A 90 -0.28 8.03 27.13
CA SER A 90 0.59 8.15 25.96
C SER A 90 0.38 9.49 25.23
N THR A 91 1.48 10.21 25.00
CA THR A 91 1.52 11.46 24.22
C THR A 91 1.96 11.24 22.78
N THR A 92 2.27 10.00 22.39
CA THR A 92 2.71 9.65 21.03
C THR A 92 1.53 9.69 20.07
N ALA A 93 1.71 10.35 18.92
CA ALA A 93 0.69 10.41 17.87
C ALA A 93 0.28 9.00 17.42
N LEU A 94 -1.03 8.77 17.34
CA LEU A 94 -1.59 7.48 16.96
C LEU A 94 -1.77 7.41 15.44
N LEU A 95 -1.03 6.53 14.79
CA LEU A 95 -1.16 6.27 13.35
C LEU A 95 -2.38 5.38 13.08
N LEU A 96 -3.32 5.87 12.27
CA LEU A 96 -4.47 5.13 11.76
C LEU A 96 -4.26 4.88 10.26
N ALA A 97 -3.55 3.80 9.93
CA ALA A 97 -3.10 3.51 8.57
C ALA A 97 -3.65 2.20 8.01
N THR A 98 -4.03 1.25 8.86
CA THR A 98 -4.48 -0.08 8.43
C THR A 98 -5.97 -0.10 8.11
N ARG A 99 -6.42 -1.08 7.33
CA ARG A 99 -7.86 -1.26 7.01
C ARG A 99 -8.69 -1.67 8.23
N SER A 100 -8.06 -2.21 9.28
CA SER A 100 -8.72 -2.56 10.54
C SER A 100 -8.80 -1.39 11.54
N ASP A 101 -8.07 -0.30 11.29
CA ASP A 101 -8.12 0.88 12.14
C ASP A 101 -9.45 1.62 11.94
N PRO A 102 -10.00 2.25 13.00
CA PRO A 102 -11.07 3.23 12.82
C PRO A 102 -10.57 4.38 11.93
N SER A 103 -11.51 5.14 11.35
CA SER A 103 -11.34 6.26 10.39
C SER A 103 -11.61 5.94 8.92
N HIS A 104 -11.66 4.67 8.53
CA HIS A 104 -11.99 4.33 7.15
C HIS A 104 -13.50 4.41 6.90
N TRP A 105 -13.83 4.82 5.68
CA TRP A 105 -15.19 4.86 5.18
C TRP A 105 -15.23 4.44 3.72
N GLU A 106 -16.42 4.09 3.26
CA GLU A 106 -16.73 3.96 1.85
C GLU A 106 -18.15 4.40 1.54
N LEU A 107 -18.39 4.71 0.27
CA LEU A 107 -19.72 5.03 -0.26
C LEU A 107 -20.27 3.82 -1.00
N ALA A 108 -21.55 3.53 -0.80
CA ALA A 108 -22.22 2.42 -1.47
C ALA A 108 -23.65 2.79 -1.84
N ARG A 109 -24.08 2.39 -3.04
CA ARG A 109 -25.44 2.67 -3.52
C ARG A 109 -26.40 1.53 -3.18
N VAL A 110 -27.60 1.89 -2.77
CA VAL A 110 -28.65 0.94 -2.36
C VAL A 110 -29.33 0.33 -3.59
N ALA A 111 -29.29 -1.00 -3.70
CA ALA A 111 -30.07 -1.75 -4.68
C ALA A 111 -31.50 -2.04 -4.18
N GLY A 112 -31.65 -2.32 -2.88
CA GLY A 112 -32.96 -2.64 -2.28
C GLY A 112 -32.96 -2.54 -0.77
N VAL A 113 -34.15 -2.35 -0.19
CA VAL A 113 -34.37 -2.32 1.26
C VAL A 113 -35.54 -3.23 1.59
N SER A 114 -35.34 -4.17 2.51
CA SER A 114 -36.39 -5.07 3.00
C SER A 114 -36.19 -5.32 4.49
N ALA A 115 -37.15 -4.92 5.32
CA ALA A 115 -37.17 -5.17 6.77
C ALA A 115 -35.84 -4.85 7.52
N GLY A 116 -35.17 -3.74 7.19
CA GLY A 116 -33.89 -3.33 7.81
C GLY A 116 -32.64 -4.05 7.29
N LEU A 117 -32.81 -4.93 6.30
CA LEU A 117 -31.74 -5.42 5.44
C LEU A 117 -31.63 -4.50 4.23
N ILE A 118 -30.41 -4.03 3.96
CA ILE A 118 -30.07 -3.16 2.85
C ILE A 118 -29.18 -3.96 1.91
N THR A 119 -29.61 -4.13 0.66
CA THR A 119 -28.81 -4.74 -0.39
C THR A 119 -28.14 -3.64 -1.20
N LEU A 120 -26.84 -3.78 -1.45
CA LEU A 120 -26.00 -2.83 -2.18
C LEU A 120 -25.86 -3.21 -3.66
N THR A 121 -25.66 -2.22 -4.53
CA THR A 121 -25.39 -2.43 -5.97
C THR A 121 -24.05 -3.12 -6.19
N ALA A 122 -23.08 -2.82 -5.34
CA ALA A 122 -21.76 -3.40 -5.33
C ALA A 122 -21.36 -3.83 -3.91
N PRO A 123 -20.47 -4.82 -3.77
CA PRO A 123 -19.96 -5.23 -2.48
C PRO A 123 -19.05 -4.18 -1.84
N LEU A 124 -18.79 -4.35 -0.55
CA LEU A 124 -17.95 -3.45 0.24
C LEU A 124 -16.46 -3.73 0.06
N ARG A 125 -15.66 -2.66 0.08
CA ARG A 125 -14.18 -2.64 0.03
C ARG A 125 -13.57 -3.00 1.38
N HIS A 126 -14.27 -2.70 2.47
CA HIS A 126 -13.80 -2.89 3.83
C HIS A 126 -14.72 -3.82 4.61
N SER A 127 -14.16 -4.42 5.66
CA SER A 127 -14.96 -5.07 6.70
C SER A 127 -15.33 -4.05 7.77
N TYR A 128 -16.53 -4.16 8.32
CA TYR A 128 -17.01 -3.28 9.39
C TYR A 128 -17.54 -4.08 10.56
N ILE A 129 -17.30 -3.56 11.76
CA ILE A 129 -17.60 -4.27 13.01
C ILE A 129 -18.80 -3.62 13.69
N THR A 130 -19.79 -4.43 14.07
CA THR A 130 -20.96 -3.94 14.83
C THR A 130 -20.53 -3.31 16.16
N GLY A 131 -21.25 -2.26 16.59
CA GLY A 131 -20.89 -1.49 17.79
C GLY A 131 -19.69 -0.55 17.62
N ARG A 132 -19.04 -0.56 16.45
CA ARG A 132 -17.92 0.33 16.11
C ARG A 132 -18.14 1.13 14.81
N ALA A 133 -18.94 0.58 13.90
CA ALA A 133 -19.33 1.22 12.66
C ALA A 133 -20.76 1.79 12.70
N GLN A 134 -20.96 2.83 11.90
CA GLN A 134 -22.26 3.41 11.61
C GLN A 134 -22.52 3.46 10.10
N VAL A 135 -23.79 3.53 9.74
CA VAL A 135 -24.26 3.73 8.37
C VAL A 135 -25.05 5.04 8.35
N LEU A 136 -24.75 5.94 7.42
CA LEU A 136 -25.50 7.18 7.22
C LEU A 136 -25.92 7.36 5.77
N ARG A 137 -27.06 8.00 5.55
CA ARG A 137 -27.48 8.44 4.21
C ARG A 137 -26.66 9.66 3.80
N VAL A 138 -26.15 9.65 2.58
CA VAL A 138 -25.46 10.79 1.94
C VAL A 138 -26.38 11.36 0.87
N PRO A 139 -27.05 12.50 1.12
CA PRO A 139 -27.88 13.12 0.10
C PRO A 139 -27.07 13.59 -1.11
N GLU A 140 -27.69 13.53 -2.28
CA GLU A 140 -27.14 13.96 -3.57
C GLU A 140 -28.00 15.11 -4.11
N TYR A 141 -27.70 16.34 -3.71
CA TYR A 141 -28.46 17.54 -4.07
C TYR A 141 -28.03 18.11 -5.43
N SER A 142 -28.96 18.76 -6.14
CA SER A 142 -28.61 19.57 -7.31
C SER A 142 -27.99 20.90 -6.89
N ASP A 143 -28.55 21.56 -5.88
CA ASP A 143 -27.99 22.76 -5.27
C ASP A 143 -28.35 22.81 -3.78
N VAL A 144 -27.52 23.51 -2.99
CA VAL A 144 -27.77 23.77 -1.57
C VAL A 144 -27.70 25.27 -1.31
N VAL A 145 -28.73 25.83 -0.67
CA VAL A 145 -28.80 27.24 -0.30
C VAL A 145 -29.04 27.37 1.20
N VAL A 146 -28.06 27.94 1.90
CA VAL A 146 -28.12 28.26 3.33
C VAL A 146 -28.01 29.78 3.47
N PRO A 147 -29.14 30.50 3.61
CA PRO A 147 -29.12 31.95 3.78
C PRO A 147 -28.57 32.36 5.15
N GLU A 148 -28.30 33.65 5.32
CA GLU A 148 -27.90 34.21 6.61
C GLU A 148 -28.92 33.84 7.72
N GLY A 149 -28.40 33.50 8.91
CA GLY A 149 -29.20 33.05 10.03
C GLY A 149 -29.76 31.63 9.93
N ALA A 150 -29.60 30.93 8.80
CA ALA A 150 -29.90 29.51 8.69
C ALA A 150 -28.70 28.64 9.08
N ARG A 151 -28.98 27.42 9.53
CA ARG A 151 -27.96 26.45 9.99
C ARG A 151 -28.24 25.04 9.48
N LEU A 152 -27.24 24.40 8.90
CA LEU A 152 -27.21 22.97 8.63
C LEU A 152 -26.21 22.31 9.57
N THR A 153 -26.64 21.36 10.41
CA THR A 153 -25.79 20.76 11.45
C THR A 153 -25.76 19.23 11.39
N ALA A 154 -24.68 18.61 11.85
CA ALA A 154 -24.66 17.17 12.14
C ALA A 154 -25.46 16.83 13.41
N SER A 155 -25.99 15.61 13.50
CA SER A 155 -26.42 15.05 14.79
C SER A 155 -25.20 14.76 15.66
N PRO A 156 -25.21 14.98 16.99
CA PRO A 156 -24.10 14.60 17.86
C PRO A 156 -23.85 13.07 17.87
N TRP A 157 -22.59 12.68 18.04
CA TRP A 157 -22.21 11.29 18.26
C TRP A 157 -22.79 10.77 19.60
N THR A 158 -23.41 9.59 19.53
CA THR A 158 -24.12 8.96 20.66
C THR A 158 -23.34 7.83 21.31
N GLY A 159 -22.07 7.62 20.94
CA GLY A 159 -21.32 6.39 21.25
C GLY A 159 -21.54 5.26 20.24
N LYS A 160 -22.50 5.41 19.31
CA LYS A 160 -22.81 4.39 18.29
C LYS A 160 -23.05 4.93 16.88
N SER A 161 -23.70 6.09 16.76
CA SER A 161 -23.93 6.79 15.49
C SER A 161 -24.04 8.31 15.70
N GLY A 162 -23.94 9.07 14.61
CA GLY A 162 -23.90 10.53 14.59
C GLY A 162 -22.50 11.09 14.30
N GLY A 163 -22.36 12.40 14.42
CA GLY A 163 -21.12 13.16 14.30
C GLY A 163 -20.67 13.47 12.87
N ILE A 164 -21.42 13.04 11.85
CA ILE A 164 -21.06 13.23 10.43
C ILE A 164 -22.17 13.95 9.70
N LEU A 165 -21.83 15.08 9.07
CA LEU A 165 -22.60 15.72 8.02
C LEU A 165 -21.90 15.42 6.69
N ALA A 166 -22.55 14.67 5.82
CA ALA A 166 -22.03 14.32 4.50
C ALA A 166 -23.07 14.60 3.42
N MET A 167 -22.68 15.27 2.34
CA MET A 167 -23.51 15.46 1.16
C MET A 167 -22.68 15.61 -0.11
N LEU A 168 -23.25 15.20 -1.23
CA LEU A 168 -22.73 15.45 -2.57
C LEU A 168 -23.64 16.45 -3.29
N VAL A 169 -23.08 17.42 -3.99
CA VAL A 169 -23.83 18.48 -4.66
C VAL A 169 -23.37 18.61 -6.10
N SER A 170 -24.24 18.27 -7.07
CA SER A 170 -23.85 18.32 -8.49
C SER A 170 -23.72 19.75 -9.01
N GLY A 171 -24.42 20.71 -8.41
CA GLY A 171 -24.30 22.15 -8.63
C GLY A 171 -23.58 22.85 -7.49
N LYS A 172 -24.20 23.91 -6.95
CA LYS A 172 -23.54 24.85 -6.03
C LYS A 172 -23.98 24.69 -4.59
N VAL A 173 -23.05 24.99 -3.68
CA VAL A 173 -23.35 25.26 -2.26
C VAL A 173 -23.25 26.77 -2.04
N VAL A 174 -24.40 27.44 -1.94
CA VAL A 174 -24.50 28.87 -1.63
C VAL A 174 -24.72 29.01 -0.12
N ASN A 175 -23.66 29.34 0.61
CA ASN A 175 -23.68 29.44 2.07
C ASN A 175 -23.40 30.88 2.53
N ASN A 176 -24.40 31.51 3.15
CA ASN A 176 -24.29 32.75 3.91
C ASN A 176 -24.66 32.56 5.40
N GLY A 177 -25.06 31.36 5.80
CA GLY A 177 -25.34 30.99 7.19
C GLY A 177 -24.21 30.13 7.77
N SER A 178 -24.57 29.04 8.47
CA SER A 178 -23.59 28.06 8.97
C SER A 178 -23.88 26.63 8.51
N ILE A 179 -22.82 25.91 8.17
CA ILE A 179 -22.83 24.47 7.94
C ILE A 179 -21.79 23.86 8.87
N ASP A 180 -22.22 23.10 9.87
CA ASP A 180 -21.32 22.72 10.96
C ASP A 180 -21.53 21.34 11.59
N ALA A 181 -20.50 20.86 12.26
CA ALA A 181 -20.49 19.68 13.12
C ALA A 181 -19.85 20.02 14.47
N ASP A 182 -20.11 21.24 14.98
CA ASP A 182 -19.49 21.75 16.19
C ASP A 182 -19.94 20.94 17.42
N GLY A 183 -18.97 20.45 18.20
CA GLY A 183 -19.22 19.61 19.38
C GLY A 183 -19.95 18.29 19.08
N ALA A 184 -20.04 17.88 17.81
CA ALA A 184 -20.79 16.69 17.39
C ALA A 184 -19.95 15.39 17.42
N GLY A 185 -18.66 15.47 17.74
CA GLY A 185 -17.72 14.35 17.82
C GLY A 185 -17.74 13.63 19.16
N PHE A 186 -16.60 13.07 19.58
CA PHE A 186 -16.55 12.24 20.79
C PHE A 186 -16.92 13.03 22.06
N PRO A 187 -17.79 12.49 22.94
CA PRO A 187 -18.25 13.18 24.13
C PRO A 187 -17.12 13.41 25.14
N GLY A 188 -17.19 14.54 25.83
CA GLY A 188 -16.32 14.81 26.97
C GLY A 188 -16.64 13.95 28.19
N GLY A 189 -15.67 13.84 29.10
CA GLY A 189 -15.84 13.15 30.37
C GLY A 189 -16.89 13.86 31.21
N GLY A 190 -17.88 13.12 31.69
CA GLY A 190 -18.89 13.69 32.57
C GLY A 190 -18.29 14.13 33.90
N PHE A 191 -18.75 15.25 34.45
CA PHE A 191 -18.46 15.57 35.83
C PHE A 191 -19.28 14.68 36.77
N ALA A 192 -18.64 14.18 37.82
CA ALA A 192 -19.35 13.50 38.88
C ALA A 192 -18.69 13.78 40.23
N VAL A 193 -19.49 14.16 41.21
CA VAL A 193 -19.05 14.52 42.56
C VAL A 193 -18.20 13.39 43.17
N GLY A 194 -16.92 13.66 43.40
CA GLY A 194 -15.93 12.77 43.98
C GLY A 194 -15.97 12.74 45.51
N THR A 195 -14.94 12.14 46.12
CA THR A 195 -14.82 12.08 47.59
C THR A 195 -14.11 13.32 48.11
N VAL A 196 -14.62 13.87 49.23
CA VAL A 196 -14.07 15.07 49.88
C VAL A 196 -12.64 14.84 50.36
N GLY A 197 -11.75 15.82 50.12
CA GLY A 197 -10.43 15.89 50.75
C GLY A 197 -9.39 14.90 50.24
N GLN A 198 -9.56 14.35 49.02
CA GLN A 198 -8.57 13.47 48.40
C GLN A 198 -7.28 14.22 48.03
N LYS A 199 -6.17 13.80 48.62
CA LYS A 199 -4.84 14.39 48.46
C LYS A 199 -3.81 13.32 48.09
N ALA A 200 -2.65 13.75 47.58
CA ALA A 200 -1.49 12.90 47.30
C ALA A 200 -1.71 11.71 46.32
N CYS A 201 -2.77 11.73 45.50
CA CYS A 201 -2.96 10.75 44.43
C CYS A 201 -2.14 11.10 43.19
N THR A 202 -1.58 10.09 42.52
CA THR A 202 -0.59 10.26 41.44
C THR A 202 -0.80 9.32 40.24
N GLY A 203 -1.75 8.38 40.31
CA GLY A 203 -1.92 7.33 39.30
C GLY A 203 -2.55 7.83 38.00
N LEU A 204 -2.06 7.36 36.84
CA LEU A 204 -2.69 7.63 35.53
C LEU A 204 -4.10 7.03 35.41
N GLU A 205 -4.33 5.95 36.16
CA GLU A 205 -5.62 5.30 36.32
C GLU A 205 -5.95 5.27 37.80
N LEU A 206 -7.10 5.84 38.17
CA LEU A 206 -7.60 5.84 39.54
C LEU A 206 -9.10 5.65 39.50
N THR A 207 -9.65 4.90 40.45
CA THR A 207 -11.10 4.88 40.65
C THR A 207 -11.56 6.27 41.12
N LYS A 208 -12.86 6.54 40.97
CA LYS A 208 -13.47 7.75 41.52
C LYS A 208 -13.24 7.91 43.03
N SER A 209 -13.34 6.81 43.79
CA SER A 209 -13.09 6.79 45.24
C SER A 209 -11.62 6.98 45.62
N ALA A 210 -10.68 6.82 44.68
CA ALA A 210 -9.26 7.07 44.86
C ALA A 210 -8.81 8.44 44.29
N GLY A 211 -9.73 9.23 43.74
CA GLY A 211 -9.48 10.60 43.31
C GLY A 211 -9.43 10.82 41.81
N GLY A 212 -9.76 9.82 40.99
CA GLY A 212 -9.83 9.97 39.54
C GLY A 212 -11.16 10.54 39.03
N SER A 213 -11.10 11.43 38.06
CA SER A 213 -12.27 11.95 37.32
C SER A 213 -12.41 11.30 35.94
N MET A 214 -13.55 11.47 35.27
CA MET A 214 -13.82 10.79 33.99
C MET A 214 -12.93 11.32 32.85
N ARG A 215 -12.41 10.40 32.04
CA ARG A 215 -11.78 10.74 30.75
C ARG A 215 -12.83 11.14 29.72
N GLY A 216 -12.42 11.93 28.73
CA GLY A 216 -13.16 12.09 27.50
C GLY A 216 -13.06 10.86 26.60
N GLU A 217 -14.06 10.68 25.74
CA GLU A 217 -14.06 9.61 24.74
C GLU A 217 -13.08 9.93 23.59
N GLY A 218 -12.47 8.89 23.03
CA GLY A 218 -11.69 8.96 21.80
C GLY A 218 -11.90 7.71 20.97
N VAL A 219 -11.05 7.50 19.95
CA VAL A 219 -11.11 6.32 19.06
C VAL A 219 -11.00 4.98 19.80
N ALA A 220 -10.41 4.99 20.99
CA ALA A 220 -10.24 3.86 21.88
C ALA A 220 -11.44 3.63 22.83
N GLY A 221 -12.46 4.49 22.80
CA GLY A 221 -13.49 4.58 23.85
C GLY A 221 -12.96 5.28 25.10
N VAL A 222 -13.57 4.99 26.27
CA VAL A 222 -13.22 5.60 27.56
C VAL A 222 -12.53 4.65 28.53
N ALA A 223 -12.70 3.35 28.36
CA ALA A 223 -12.21 2.33 29.28
C ALA A 223 -10.79 1.89 28.91
N SER A 224 -9.89 1.93 29.88
CA SER A 224 -8.55 1.37 29.75
C SER A 224 -8.57 -0.15 29.64
N GLN A 225 -7.40 -0.76 29.42
CA GLN A 225 -7.22 -2.21 29.48
C GLN A 225 -7.63 -2.82 30.83
N LYS A 226 -7.64 -2.03 31.92
CA LYS A 226 -8.10 -2.44 33.25
C LYS A 226 -9.61 -2.21 33.48
N GLY A 227 -10.32 -1.72 32.47
CA GLY A 227 -11.74 -1.36 32.57
C GLY A 227 -12.00 -0.04 33.30
N LEU A 228 -10.98 0.77 33.59
CA LEU A 228 -11.13 2.05 34.30
C LEU A 228 -11.37 3.21 33.33
N ILE A 229 -12.48 3.91 33.54
CA ILE A 229 -12.89 5.10 32.78
C ILE A 229 -12.43 6.43 33.42
N THR A 230 -11.73 6.36 34.55
CA THR A 230 -11.33 7.50 35.38
C THR A 230 -9.82 7.57 35.61
N GLY A 231 -9.33 8.78 35.85
CA GLY A 231 -7.93 9.09 36.15
C GLY A 231 -7.32 10.10 35.17
N ARG A 232 -6.14 10.64 35.53
CA ARG A 232 -5.48 11.70 34.76
C ARG A 232 -4.87 11.31 33.44
N GLY A 233 -4.59 10.04 33.21
CA GLY A 233 -4.03 9.64 31.93
C GLY A 233 -5.06 9.77 30.81
N ASN A 234 -4.66 10.32 29.67
CA ASN A 234 -5.46 10.31 28.44
C ASN A 234 -5.57 8.89 27.89
N LEU A 235 -6.54 8.64 27.01
CA LEU A 235 -6.64 7.39 26.27
C LEU A 235 -6.84 7.70 24.79
N ALA A 236 -5.81 7.41 23.99
CA ALA A 236 -5.72 7.89 22.61
C ALA A 236 -5.99 9.41 22.56
N ASN A 237 -6.91 9.84 21.69
CA ASN A 237 -7.25 11.26 21.53
C ASN A 237 -8.28 11.77 22.57
N GLY A 238 -8.81 10.93 23.46
CA GLY A 238 -9.67 11.37 24.58
C GLY A 238 -8.84 11.92 25.74
N GLY A 239 -9.15 13.13 26.22
CA GLY A 239 -8.43 13.79 27.31
C GLY A 239 -8.60 13.10 28.66
N GLY A 240 -7.57 13.12 29.50
CA GLY A 240 -7.62 12.59 30.87
C GLY A 240 -8.47 13.46 31.81
N GLY A 241 -9.06 12.86 32.84
CA GLY A 241 -9.77 13.63 33.88
C GLY A 241 -8.81 14.30 34.88
N GLY A 242 -9.30 15.15 35.77
CA GLY A 242 -8.50 15.63 36.90
C GLY A 242 -8.29 14.54 37.96
N ASN A 243 -7.11 14.51 38.58
CA ASN A 243 -6.83 13.71 39.76
C ASN A 243 -6.73 14.59 41.01
N CYS A 244 -7.28 14.12 42.14
CA CYS A 244 -7.20 14.80 43.44
C CYS A 244 -7.86 16.18 43.48
N ASP A 245 -7.76 16.80 44.65
CA ASP A 245 -8.43 18.04 45.02
C ASP A 245 -8.38 19.13 43.93
N ALA A 246 -9.52 19.32 43.26
CA ALA A 246 -9.79 20.38 42.31
C ALA A 246 -8.80 20.49 41.12
N ALA A 247 -8.21 19.37 40.68
CA ALA A 247 -7.41 19.36 39.45
C ALA A 247 -8.28 19.49 38.20
N GLY A 248 -7.74 20.13 37.16
CA GLY A 248 -8.42 20.35 35.89
C GLY A 248 -8.41 19.12 34.98
N GLY A 249 -9.39 19.01 34.09
CA GLY A 249 -9.43 18.00 33.03
C GLY A 249 -8.54 18.38 31.84
N GLY A 250 -7.95 17.38 31.17
CA GLY A 250 -7.16 17.57 29.96
C GLY A 250 -8.05 17.77 28.72
N GLY A 251 -7.57 18.55 27.75
CA GLY A 251 -8.25 18.77 26.49
C GLY A 251 -8.20 17.56 25.55
N GLY A 252 -9.18 17.42 24.66
CA GLY A 252 -9.20 16.38 23.64
C GLY A 252 -8.18 16.62 22.52
N GLY A 253 -7.63 15.54 21.95
CA GLY A 253 -6.69 15.58 20.83
C GLY A 253 -7.36 15.39 19.47
N HIS A 254 -6.68 15.79 18.39
CA HIS A 254 -7.01 15.40 17.01
C HIS A 254 -5.88 15.68 16.02
N GLY A 255 -5.88 16.80 15.29
CA GLY A 255 -4.79 17.19 14.38
C GLY A 255 -3.49 17.48 15.13
N GLY A 256 -3.63 17.98 16.36
CA GLY A 256 -2.56 18.10 17.35
C GLY A 256 -2.89 17.41 18.68
N VAL A 257 -2.04 17.65 19.69
CA VAL A 257 -2.22 17.18 21.07
C VAL A 257 -3.07 18.15 21.88
N GLY A 258 -3.97 17.62 22.70
CA GLY A 258 -4.76 18.41 23.65
C GLY A 258 -3.86 19.04 24.73
N GLY A 259 -4.32 20.12 25.34
CA GLY A 259 -3.67 20.75 26.47
C GLY A 259 -3.86 19.97 27.76
N ASN A 260 -2.87 20.00 28.65
CA ASN A 260 -3.02 19.45 30.00
C ASN A 260 -3.97 20.31 30.84
N GLY A 261 -4.72 19.67 31.74
CA GLY A 261 -5.49 20.35 32.78
C GLY A 261 -4.58 20.95 33.86
N GLY A 262 -5.08 21.93 34.58
CA GLY A 262 -4.36 22.64 35.62
C GLY A 262 -4.13 21.81 36.88
N ASP A 263 -3.16 22.25 37.65
CA ASP A 263 -2.66 21.61 38.87
C ASP A 263 -3.73 21.54 39.96
N THR A 264 -3.50 20.68 40.97
CA THR A 264 -4.41 20.58 42.13
C THR A 264 -4.50 21.89 42.90
N SER A 265 -5.52 21.97 43.76
CA SER A 265 -5.71 23.12 44.65
C SER A 265 -4.50 23.37 45.55
N ALA A 266 -4.36 24.60 46.05
CA ALA A 266 -3.32 24.91 47.04
C ALA A 266 -3.40 24.04 48.31
N GLY A 267 -4.58 23.50 48.64
CA GLY A 267 -4.77 22.61 49.78
C GLY A 267 -4.05 21.26 49.65
N ASP A 268 -3.68 20.86 48.43
CA ASP A 268 -2.95 19.63 48.09
C ASP A 268 -1.51 19.91 47.60
N GLY A 269 -1.05 21.16 47.67
CA GLY A 269 0.33 21.55 47.35
C GLY A 269 0.62 21.57 45.84
N PRO A 270 0.05 22.55 45.12
CA PRO A 270 -0.32 22.51 43.68
C PRO A 270 0.49 21.50 42.86
N ARG A 271 -0.05 20.30 42.68
CA ARG A 271 0.63 19.17 42.04
C ARG A 271 0.16 19.01 40.61
N VAL A 272 1.06 18.54 39.73
CA VAL A 272 0.80 18.27 38.31
C VAL A 272 -0.02 17.00 38.12
N GLU A 273 -1.25 17.04 38.62
CA GLU A 273 -2.24 15.96 38.58
C GLU A 273 -3.49 16.35 37.79
N GLY A 274 -3.41 17.46 37.06
CA GLY A 274 -4.33 17.74 35.97
C GLY A 274 -4.33 16.62 34.93
N GLY A 275 -5.47 16.49 34.26
CA GLY A 275 -5.65 15.53 33.19
C GLY A 275 -4.67 15.77 32.05
N GLN A 276 -4.09 14.69 31.53
CA GLN A 276 -3.22 14.76 30.36
C GLN A 276 -4.05 15.02 29.11
N GLY A 277 -3.53 15.84 28.21
CA GLY A 277 -4.18 16.09 26.93
C GLY A 277 -4.25 14.85 26.04
N GLY A 278 -5.31 14.75 25.23
CA GLY A 278 -5.44 13.68 24.24
C GLY A 278 -4.35 13.74 23.17
N THR A 279 -3.93 12.57 22.65
CA THR A 279 -2.90 12.50 21.61
C THR A 279 -3.44 12.90 20.23
N ALA A 280 -2.54 13.26 19.32
CA ALA A 280 -2.86 13.50 17.92
C ALA A 280 -3.19 12.19 17.19
N LEU A 281 -4.10 12.24 16.22
CA LEU A 281 -4.37 11.15 15.27
C LEU A 281 -3.65 11.47 13.96
N ASN A 282 -2.96 10.49 13.39
CA ASN A 282 -2.28 10.61 12.11
C ASN A 282 -2.91 9.68 11.06
N TYR A 283 -3.41 10.26 9.97
CA TYR A 283 -3.99 9.56 8.83
C TYR A 283 -4.00 10.49 7.60
N LEU A 284 -4.16 9.91 6.41
CA LEU A 284 -4.37 10.67 5.18
C LEU A 284 -5.82 11.14 5.10
N ILE A 285 -6.05 12.44 4.99
CA ILE A 285 -7.40 13.04 5.03
C ILE A 285 -8.23 12.75 3.75
N PHE A 286 -7.61 12.14 2.73
CA PHE A 286 -8.26 11.87 1.46
C PHE A 286 -9.22 10.68 1.51
N ASP A 287 -8.83 9.63 2.22
CA ASP A 287 -9.54 8.35 2.33
C ASP A 287 -10.02 8.06 3.75
N ARG A 288 -9.65 8.90 4.73
CA ARG A 288 -9.97 8.72 6.15
C ARG A 288 -10.33 10.04 6.82
N PHE A 289 -11.19 9.95 7.82
CA PHE A 289 -11.45 11.04 8.75
C PHE A 289 -11.84 10.49 10.12
N MET A 290 -11.75 11.29 11.16
CA MET A 290 -12.16 10.88 12.50
C MET A 290 -12.65 12.08 13.32
N PHE A 291 -13.38 11.83 14.40
CA PHE A 291 -13.88 12.86 15.30
C PHE A 291 -12.77 13.41 16.20
N GLY A 292 -12.93 14.67 16.59
CA GLY A 292 -12.17 15.24 17.68
C GLY A 292 -12.45 14.49 18.98
N GLY A 293 -11.42 14.31 19.82
CA GLY A 293 -11.57 13.68 21.12
C GLY A 293 -12.32 14.56 22.11
N GLY A 294 -13.05 13.95 23.05
CA GLY A 294 -13.64 14.67 24.16
C GLY A 294 -12.57 15.11 25.17
N GLY A 295 -12.79 16.26 25.82
CA GLY A 295 -11.98 16.66 26.98
C GLY A 295 -12.36 15.85 28.23
N GLY A 296 -11.46 15.73 29.20
CA GLY A 296 -11.76 15.10 30.49
C GLY A 296 -12.49 16.05 31.46
N SER A 297 -13.15 15.50 32.47
CA SER A 297 -13.78 16.31 33.52
C SER A 297 -12.78 16.79 34.57
N GLY A 298 -13.08 17.93 35.19
CA GLY A 298 -12.38 18.36 36.40
C GLY A 298 -12.74 17.49 37.61
N GLN A 299 -11.87 17.47 38.60
CA GLN A 299 -12.14 16.79 39.88
C GLN A 299 -12.87 17.74 40.83
N GLY A 300 -13.83 17.25 41.60
CA GLY A 300 -14.44 18.05 42.65
C GLY A 300 -15.29 17.23 43.60
N ALA A 301 -15.41 17.71 44.83
CA ALA A 301 -16.22 17.07 45.87
C ALA A 301 -17.59 17.74 46.09
N GLU A 302 -17.95 18.69 45.22
CA GLU A 302 -19.24 19.39 45.21
C GLU A 302 -19.74 19.57 43.77
N SER A 303 -21.00 19.94 43.58
CA SER A 303 -21.67 20.02 42.27
C SER A 303 -21.29 21.26 41.44
N THR A 304 -20.15 21.89 41.74
CA THR A 304 -19.69 23.14 41.09
C THR A 304 -18.57 22.91 40.07
N GLY A 305 -18.08 21.68 39.94
CA GLY A 305 -17.14 21.27 38.89
C GLY A 305 -17.82 21.10 37.53
N SER A 306 -17.01 21.00 36.47
CA SER A 306 -17.52 20.92 35.10
C SER A 306 -17.03 19.71 34.31
N SER A 307 -17.90 19.26 33.40
CA SER A 307 -17.61 18.20 32.43
C SER A 307 -16.66 18.71 31.35
N GLY A 308 -15.95 17.80 30.70
CA GLY A 308 -15.19 18.14 29.50
C GLY A 308 -16.09 18.47 28.31
N GLY A 309 -15.57 19.27 27.39
CA GLY A 309 -16.23 19.57 26.11
C GLY A 309 -16.20 18.38 25.16
N ALA A 310 -17.25 18.23 24.36
CA ALA A 310 -17.29 17.25 23.27
C ALA A 310 -16.39 17.69 22.10
N GLY A 311 -15.74 16.75 21.42
CA GLY A 311 -14.94 17.04 20.24
C GLY A 311 -15.79 17.45 19.03
N GLY A 312 -15.15 18.01 18.00
CA GLY A 312 -15.80 18.32 16.73
C GLY A 312 -16.10 17.08 15.90
N GLY A 313 -17.20 17.11 15.15
CA GLY A 313 -17.60 16.05 14.23
C GLY A 313 -16.90 16.16 12.87
N VAL A 314 -17.59 15.77 11.81
CA VAL A 314 -17.09 15.80 10.42
C VAL A 314 -18.08 16.54 9.53
N VAL A 315 -17.57 17.49 8.75
CA VAL A 315 -18.25 18.07 7.59
C VAL A 315 -17.57 17.55 6.33
N PHE A 316 -18.29 16.82 5.50
CA PHE A 316 -17.82 16.25 4.23
C PHE A 316 -18.71 16.73 3.08
N ILE A 317 -18.16 17.54 2.18
CA ILE A 317 -18.92 18.10 1.06
C ILE A 317 -18.10 18.08 -0.23
N ARG A 318 -18.72 17.59 -1.29
CA ARG A 318 -18.24 17.74 -2.67
C ARG A 318 -19.25 18.55 -3.48
N ALA A 319 -18.79 19.55 -4.21
CA ALA A 319 -19.64 20.44 -5.00
C ALA A 319 -19.01 20.83 -6.35
N THR A 320 -19.80 21.39 -7.27
CA THR A 320 -19.21 22.11 -8.41
C THR A 320 -18.51 23.38 -7.92
N ALA A 321 -19.18 24.15 -7.06
CA ALA A 321 -18.62 25.35 -6.44
C ALA A 321 -19.22 25.62 -5.05
N PHE A 322 -18.45 26.27 -4.19
CA PHE A 322 -18.92 26.90 -2.96
C PHE A 322 -18.90 28.42 -3.14
N GLU A 323 -20.00 29.07 -2.79
CA GLU A 323 -20.21 30.51 -2.91
C GLU A 323 -20.75 31.08 -1.59
N GLY A 324 -20.44 32.36 -1.34
CA GLY A 324 -20.94 33.10 -0.20
C GLY A 324 -19.90 33.32 0.89
N LYS A 325 -20.36 33.90 2.00
CA LYS A 325 -19.54 34.31 3.16
C LYS A 325 -19.89 33.58 4.45
N GLY A 326 -20.59 32.46 4.34
CA GLY A 326 -20.99 31.63 5.47
C GLY A 326 -19.84 30.90 6.14
N LEU A 327 -20.16 30.28 7.27
CA LEU A 327 -19.26 29.47 8.09
C LEU A 327 -19.36 28.00 7.70
N PHE A 328 -18.19 27.35 7.56
CA PHE A 328 -18.04 25.90 7.62
C PHE A 328 -17.24 25.53 8.87
N SER A 329 -17.81 24.74 9.78
CA SER A 329 -17.15 24.46 11.07
C SER A 329 -17.25 23.01 11.54
N ALA A 330 -16.20 22.52 12.17
CA ALA A 330 -16.20 21.28 12.94
C ALA A 330 -15.39 21.48 14.22
N SER A 331 -15.66 22.55 14.95
CA SER A 331 -14.91 22.93 16.14
C SER A 331 -15.28 22.07 17.34
N GLY A 332 -14.31 21.85 18.23
CA GLY A 332 -14.56 21.23 19.53
C GLY A 332 -15.34 22.17 20.44
N ALA A 333 -16.19 21.62 21.30
CA ALA A 333 -16.93 22.40 22.28
C ALA A 333 -16.02 22.87 23.41
N ALA A 334 -16.21 24.11 23.85
CA ALA A 334 -15.60 24.61 25.07
C ALA A 334 -16.19 23.91 26.31
N ALA A 335 -15.37 23.72 27.34
CA ALA A 335 -15.86 23.26 28.63
C ALA A 335 -16.45 24.42 29.44
N ALA A 336 -17.47 24.11 30.24
CA ALA A 336 -18.03 25.09 31.16
C ALA A 336 -17.03 25.45 32.28
N ALA A 337 -17.17 26.63 32.84
CA ALA A 337 -16.38 27.03 34.01
C ALA A 337 -16.79 26.24 35.26
N SER A 338 -15.85 26.03 36.17
CA SER A 338 -16.13 25.62 37.55
C SER A 338 -16.37 26.84 38.44
N LEU A 339 -17.34 26.75 39.35
CA LEU A 339 -17.82 27.88 40.16
C LEU A 339 -17.50 27.77 41.65
N GLY A 340 -16.83 26.71 42.11
CA GLY A 340 -16.65 26.43 43.53
C GLY A 340 -15.35 25.68 43.82
N TYR A 341 -15.31 24.81 44.82
CA TYR A 341 -14.16 23.98 45.23
C TYR A 341 -13.94 22.76 44.32
N ALA A 342 -13.83 23.00 43.02
CA ALA A 342 -13.65 21.95 42.02
C ALA A 342 -12.80 22.45 40.84
N GLY A 343 -12.15 21.52 40.15
CA GLY A 343 -11.47 21.78 38.90
C GLY A 343 -12.46 21.87 37.74
N ALA A 344 -12.03 22.53 36.67
CA ALA A 344 -12.81 22.65 35.45
C ALA A 344 -12.45 21.58 34.41
N GLY A 345 -13.42 21.21 33.57
CA GLY A 345 -13.22 20.27 32.47
C GLY A 345 -12.39 20.85 31.32
N GLY A 346 -11.73 19.96 30.57
CA GLY A 346 -10.96 20.32 29.37
C GLY A 346 -11.85 20.49 28.14
N GLY A 347 -11.41 21.31 27.17
CA GLY A 347 -12.11 21.52 25.91
C GLY A 347 -12.01 20.33 24.96
N GLY A 348 -12.99 20.15 24.08
CA GLY A 348 -12.98 19.10 23.06
C GLY A 348 -12.01 19.41 21.92
N GLY A 349 -11.39 18.39 21.31
CA GLY A 349 -10.55 18.56 20.13
C GLY A 349 -11.37 18.96 18.89
N GLY A 350 -10.80 19.70 17.96
CA GLY A 350 -11.42 20.01 16.67
C GLY A 350 -11.61 18.75 15.82
N GLY A 351 -12.63 18.76 14.97
CA GLY A 351 -13.03 17.67 14.08
C GLY A 351 -12.40 17.76 12.69
N VAL A 352 -13.17 17.42 11.66
CA VAL A 352 -12.74 17.47 10.25
C VAL A 352 -13.68 18.34 9.41
N VAL A 353 -13.12 19.18 8.53
CA VAL A 353 -13.86 19.78 7.43
C VAL A 353 -13.20 19.42 6.10
N THR A 354 -13.93 18.77 5.19
CA THR A 354 -13.50 18.50 3.81
C THR A 354 -14.42 19.20 2.82
N LEU A 355 -13.88 20.18 2.08
CA LEU A 355 -14.56 20.88 1.00
C LEU A 355 -13.80 20.62 -0.30
N ARG A 356 -14.44 19.93 -1.25
CA ARG A 356 -13.81 19.62 -2.55
C ARG A 356 -14.70 20.15 -3.68
N ALA A 357 -14.16 21.08 -4.47
CA ALA A 357 -14.86 21.73 -5.57
C ALA A 357 -14.18 21.51 -6.91
N VAL A 358 -14.98 21.46 -7.98
CA VAL A 358 -14.47 21.49 -9.36
C VAL A 358 -13.93 22.89 -9.68
N GLU A 359 -14.70 23.93 -9.35
CA GLU A 359 -14.40 25.31 -9.70
C GLU A 359 -13.80 26.07 -8.51
N SER A 360 -14.65 26.60 -7.62
CA SER A 360 -14.22 27.50 -6.56
C SER A 360 -14.65 27.04 -5.17
N VAL A 361 -13.83 27.36 -4.16
CA VAL A 361 -14.23 27.34 -2.75
C VAL A 361 -14.16 28.76 -2.21
N SER A 362 -15.31 29.43 -2.08
CA SER A 362 -15.46 30.72 -1.40
C SER A 362 -16.19 30.52 -0.07
N CYS A 363 -15.67 31.09 1.02
CA CYS A 363 -16.35 31.09 2.31
C CYS A 363 -15.95 32.31 3.15
N GLY A 364 -16.73 32.62 4.19
CA GLY A 364 -16.33 33.64 5.17
C GLY A 364 -15.40 33.10 6.25
N ALA A 365 -15.60 31.83 6.64
CA ALA A 365 -14.75 31.15 7.59
C ALA A 365 -14.80 29.62 7.39
N LEU A 366 -13.64 28.98 7.54
CA LEU A 366 -13.47 27.54 7.52
C LEU A 366 -12.70 27.11 8.78
N VAL A 367 -13.37 26.47 9.72
CA VAL A 367 -12.86 26.32 11.09
C VAL A 367 -12.93 24.87 11.57
N ALA A 368 -11.82 24.33 12.03
CA ALA A 368 -11.77 23.09 12.80
C ALA A 368 -10.92 23.33 14.05
N ALA A 369 -11.37 24.25 14.90
CA ALA A 369 -10.62 24.66 16.08
C ALA A 369 -10.88 23.74 17.28
N GLY A 370 -9.94 23.68 18.22
CA GLY A 370 -10.18 23.09 19.53
C GLY A 370 -11.05 23.97 20.42
N GLY A 371 -11.83 23.35 21.30
CA GLY A 371 -12.63 24.04 22.32
C GLY A 371 -11.76 24.56 23.46
N ALA A 372 -12.14 25.70 24.04
CA ALA A 372 -11.46 26.24 25.21
C ALA A 372 -11.65 25.35 26.46
N GLY A 373 -10.62 25.29 27.31
CA GLY A 373 -10.74 24.70 28.64
C GLY A 373 -11.57 25.57 29.57
N GLY A 374 -12.25 24.96 30.54
CA GLY A 374 -13.08 25.70 31.48
C GLY A 374 -12.25 26.51 32.47
N ASP A 375 -12.72 27.71 32.82
CA ASP A 375 -12.11 28.51 33.89
C ASP A 375 -12.44 27.95 35.28
N ALA A 376 -11.55 28.12 36.24
CA ALA A 376 -11.84 27.98 37.66
C ALA A 376 -12.16 29.35 38.26
N LYS A 377 -13.44 29.62 38.56
CA LYS A 377 -13.92 30.96 38.94
C LYS A 377 -13.81 31.30 40.41
N LEU A 378 -13.42 30.37 41.28
CA LEU A 378 -13.19 30.69 42.68
C LEU A 378 -11.94 31.58 42.83
N ASP A 379 -12.10 32.73 43.46
CA ASP A 379 -11.05 33.74 43.66
C ASP A 379 -10.31 33.62 45.00
N LYS A 380 -10.74 32.69 45.86
CA LYS A 380 -10.22 32.52 47.23
C LYS A 380 -9.02 31.58 47.34
N VAL A 381 -8.94 30.59 46.45
CA VAL A 381 -7.87 29.59 46.42
C VAL A 381 -7.64 29.18 44.98
N PRO A 382 -6.39 29.02 44.53
CA PRO A 382 -6.13 28.56 43.17
C PRO A 382 -6.60 27.10 43.01
N GLN A 383 -7.15 26.80 41.85
CA GLN A 383 -7.70 25.51 41.45
C GLN A 383 -7.34 25.26 40.00
N GLY A 384 -7.38 24.00 39.58
CA GLY A 384 -7.03 23.59 38.23
C GLY A 384 -8.12 23.96 37.22
N PRO A 385 -7.86 24.93 36.30
CA PRO A 385 -8.72 25.11 35.15
C PRO A 385 -8.50 23.99 34.13
N GLY A 386 -9.37 23.90 33.13
CA GLY A 386 -9.29 22.88 32.09
C GLY A 386 -8.22 23.18 31.04
N GLY A 387 -7.67 22.13 30.44
CA GLY A 387 -6.82 22.22 29.26
C GLY A 387 -7.64 22.51 28.00
N GLY A 388 -7.09 23.29 27.07
CA GLY A 388 -7.69 23.54 25.76
C GLY A 388 -7.61 22.32 24.84
N GLY A 389 -8.62 22.09 24.00
CA GLY A 389 -8.62 21.02 23.00
C GLY A 389 -7.67 21.33 21.84
N ALA A 390 -7.17 20.29 21.16
CA ALA A 390 -6.32 20.45 19.99
C ALA A 390 -7.09 20.96 18.76
N GLY A 391 -6.37 21.55 17.81
CA GLY A 391 -6.91 21.81 16.47
C GLY A 391 -7.26 20.53 15.71
N GLY A 392 -8.22 20.65 14.80
CA GLY A 392 -8.73 19.59 13.95
C GLY A 392 -7.96 19.44 12.64
N ARG A 393 -8.62 18.94 11.59
CA ARG A 393 -8.02 18.76 10.27
C ARG A 393 -8.91 19.34 9.18
N VAL A 394 -8.31 19.98 8.19
CA VAL A 394 -9.05 20.57 7.06
C VAL A 394 -8.47 20.08 5.73
N LEU A 395 -9.35 19.67 4.81
CA LEU A 395 -9.03 19.49 3.39
C LEU A 395 -9.85 20.50 2.59
N VAL A 396 -9.16 21.36 1.84
CA VAL A 396 -9.81 22.27 0.89
C VAL A 396 -9.23 22.05 -0.51
N GLN A 397 -10.10 21.83 -1.49
CA GLN A 397 -9.72 21.59 -2.88
C GLN A 397 -10.58 22.39 -3.85
N GLY A 398 -9.96 23.02 -4.84
CA GLY A 398 -10.64 23.76 -5.91
C GLY A 398 -9.67 24.51 -6.81
N LYS A 399 -10.09 24.86 -8.03
CA LYS A 399 -9.30 25.67 -8.97
C LYS A 399 -9.07 27.10 -8.46
N GLN A 400 -10.02 27.64 -7.69
CA GLN A 400 -9.91 28.93 -7.04
C GLN A 400 -10.29 28.79 -5.56
N LEU A 401 -9.43 29.28 -4.66
CA LEU A 401 -9.61 29.16 -3.22
C LEU A 401 -9.64 30.56 -2.60
N ASP A 402 -10.79 30.93 -2.04
CA ASP A 402 -11.00 32.14 -1.24
C ASP A 402 -11.72 31.77 0.06
N CYS A 403 -11.02 30.94 0.85
CA CYS A 403 -11.57 30.33 2.05
C CYS A 403 -10.41 29.94 2.96
N ALA A 404 -9.99 30.86 3.83
CA ALA A 404 -8.83 30.66 4.69
C ALA A 404 -9.17 29.71 5.86
N PRO A 405 -8.48 28.56 5.99
CA PRO A 405 -8.75 27.61 7.06
C PRO A 405 -8.10 28.04 8.39
N SER A 406 -8.80 27.77 9.49
CA SER A 406 -8.29 27.92 10.87
C SER A 406 -8.40 26.60 11.62
N VAL A 407 -7.27 26.13 12.14
CA VAL A 407 -7.14 24.88 12.88
C VAL A 407 -6.44 25.08 14.22
N ASN A 408 -6.70 26.22 14.86
CA ASN A 408 -6.08 26.58 16.14
C ASN A 408 -6.55 25.64 17.25
N ALA A 409 -5.69 25.37 18.23
CA ALA A 409 -6.09 24.79 19.49
C ALA A 409 -6.99 25.76 20.28
N GLY A 410 -7.79 25.22 21.19
CA GLY A 410 -8.50 25.99 22.19
C GLY A 410 -7.55 26.55 23.23
N SER A 411 -7.90 27.70 23.81
CA SER A 411 -7.12 28.28 24.91
C SER A 411 -7.26 27.45 26.19
N PRO A 412 -6.23 27.38 27.04
CA PRO A 412 -6.39 26.87 28.41
C PRO A 412 -7.36 27.75 29.18
N GLY A 413 -8.08 27.16 30.12
CA GLY A 413 -8.82 27.92 31.10
C GLY A 413 -7.89 28.65 32.07
N THR A 414 -8.46 29.56 32.86
CA THR A 414 -7.76 30.36 33.84
C THR A 414 -8.33 30.20 35.24
N SER A 415 -7.48 30.34 36.26
CA SER A 415 -7.91 30.47 37.65
C SER A 415 -8.14 31.96 37.97
N SER A 416 -9.28 32.26 38.58
CA SER A 416 -9.63 33.62 39.00
C SER A 416 -8.89 34.07 40.27
N TYR A 417 -8.13 33.17 40.91
CA TYR A 417 -7.26 33.54 42.02
C TYR A 417 -6.15 34.49 41.53
N PRO A 418 -5.94 35.65 42.19
CA PRO A 418 -4.95 36.63 41.75
C PRO A 418 -3.55 36.04 41.56
N GLY A 419 -3.00 36.16 40.34
CA GLY A 419 -1.66 35.69 40.00
C GLY A 419 -1.55 34.21 39.63
N ALA A 420 -2.64 33.43 39.65
CA ALA A 420 -2.60 32.01 39.30
C ALA A 420 -2.56 31.73 37.78
N GLY A 421 -3.07 32.65 36.94
CA GLY A 421 -3.03 32.48 35.48
C GLY A 421 -3.74 31.20 35.04
N SER A 422 -3.08 30.37 34.23
CA SER A 422 -3.62 29.06 33.83
C SER A 422 -3.44 27.96 34.90
N HIS A 423 -2.73 28.25 36.00
CA HIS A 423 -2.44 27.29 37.07
C HIS A 423 -1.97 25.92 36.54
N GLY A 424 -1.03 25.94 35.59
CA GLY A 424 -0.48 24.74 34.95
C GLY A 424 -1.25 24.21 33.73
N ALA A 425 -2.44 24.73 33.42
CA ALA A 425 -3.19 24.30 32.24
C ALA A 425 -2.55 24.79 30.93
N GLY A 426 -2.62 23.95 29.90
CA GLY A 426 -2.14 24.22 28.54
C GLY A 426 -3.25 24.12 27.48
N PRO A 427 -2.95 24.36 26.20
CA PRO A 427 -1.61 24.62 25.66
C PRO A 427 -1.14 26.06 25.89
N VAL A 428 0.17 26.30 25.80
CA VAL A 428 0.76 27.65 25.97
C VAL A 428 0.53 28.52 24.72
N SER A 429 0.47 27.91 23.53
CA SER A 429 0.17 28.56 22.26
C SER A 429 -0.99 27.84 21.56
N THR A 430 -1.86 28.61 20.90
CA THR A 430 -3.06 28.08 20.23
C THR A 430 -2.92 27.98 18.71
N GLY A 431 -2.16 28.88 18.08
CA GLY A 431 -2.00 28.92 16.62
C GLY A 431 -0.76 28.21 16.07
N GLU A 432 0.17 27.79 16.93
CA GLU A 432 1.44 27.19 16.53
C GLU A 432 1.85 26.08 17.52
N GLY A 433 2.66 25.14 17.04
CA GLY A 433 3.21 24.06 17.84
C GLY A 433 2.37 22.77 17.82
N PRO A 434 2.60 21.84 18.76
CA PRO A 434 2.09 20.48 18.68
C PRO A 434 0.57 20.36 18.89
N SER A 435 -0.09 21.41 19.38
CA SER A 435 -1.55 21.44 19.62
C SER A 435 -2.34 21.99 18.43
N ALA A 436 -1.69 22.64 17.47
CA ALA A 436 -2.35 23.09 16.25
C ALA A 436 -2.76 21.90 15.38
N GLY A 437 -3.83 22.08 14.63
CA GLY A 437 -4.32 21.10 13.68
C GLY A 437 -3.56 21.13 12.35
N THR A 438 -4.07 20.40 11.35
CA THR A 438 -3.44 20.32 10.02
C THR A 438 -4.37 20.79 8.91
N VAL A 439 -3.78 21.41 7.90
CA VAL A 439 -4.49 21.89 6.71
C VAL A 439 -3.85 21.27 5.46
N GLN A 440 -4.68 20.65 4.63
CA GLN A 440 -4.33 20.20 3.30
C GLN A 440 -5.05 21.07 2.27
N VAL A 441 -4.26 21.78 1.46
CA VAL A 441 -4.75 22.59 0.34
C VAL A 441 -4.42 21.89 -0.97
N LEU A 442 -5.39 21.82 -1.87
CA LEU A 442 -5.22 21.37 -3.26
C LEU A 442 -5.78 22.45 -4.19
N ASP A 443 -4.89 23.22 -4.82
CA ASP A 443 -5.21 24.39 -5.67
C ASP A 443 -5.52 24.00 -7.13
N TYR A 444 -6.21 22.87 -7.31
CA TYR A 444 -6.69 22.39 -8.60
C TYR A 444 -8.07 21.77 -8.47
N ALA A 445 -8.77 21.67 -9.60
CA ALA A 445 -10.12 21.15 -9.67
C ALA A 445 -10.24 19.73 -9.08
N PHE A 446 -11.27 19.51 -8.27
CA PHE A 446 -11.75 18.17 -7.96
C PHE A 446 -12.18 17.49 -9.25
N GLN A 447 -11.63 16.32 -9.51
CA GLN A 447 -12.01 15.47 -10.63
C GLN A 447 -11.78 14.03 -10.24
N LEU A 448 -12.62 13.13 -10.75
CA LEU A 448 -12.32 11.71 -10.70
C LEU A 448 -11.13 11.42 -11.60
N PRO A 449 -10.25 10.46 -11.23
CA PRO A 449 -9.27 9.93 -12.17
C PRO A 449 -9.93 9.46 -13.46
N SER A 450 -9.25 9.65 -14.59
CA SER A 450 -9.73 9.12 -15.87
C SER A 450 -9.73 7.59 -15.84
N THR A 451 -10.80 6.97 -16.34
CA THR A 451 -10.89 5.51 -16.48
C THR A 451 -9.71 4.97 -17.30
N PRO A 452 -8.90 4.04 -16.74
CA PRO A 452 -7.82 3.40 -17.48
C PRO A 452 -8.35 2.56 -18.65
N THR A 453 -7.51 2.36 -19.66
CA THR A 453 -7.75 1.41 -20.75
C THR A 453 -6.65 0.36 -20.73
N ILE A 454 -7.02 -0.93 -20.71
CA ILE A 454 -6.07 -2.03 -20.87
C ILE A 454 -5.83 -2.25 -22.37
N THR A 455 -4.58 -2.21 -22.80
CA THR A 455 -4.16 -2.47 -24.20
C THR A 455 -3.52 -3.84 -24.38
N ALA A 456 -3.02 -4.45 -23.30
CA ALA A 456 -2.57 -5.84 -23.28
C ALA A 456 -2.96 -6.50 -21.95
N PRO A 457 -3.47 -7.75 -21.94
CA PRO A 457 -3.83 -8.58 -23.10
C PRO A 457 -4.89 -7.96 -24.01
N VAL A 458 -4.91 -8.34 -25.29
CA VAL A 458 -5.96 -7.88 -26.23
C VAL A 458 -7.21 -8.72 -26.02
N SER A 459 -8.39 -8.08 -26.01
CA SER A 459 -9.64 -8.81 -25.80
C SER A 459 -9.88 -9.89 -26.87
N GLY A 460 -10.28 -11.08 -26.45
CA GLY A 460 -10.50 -12.27 -27.26
C GLY A 460 -9.24 -13.09 -27.57
N THR A 461 -8.07 -12.69 -27.06
CA THR A 461 -6.81 -13.41 -27.33
C THR A 461 -6.49 -14.44 -26.26
N ALA A 462 -5.78 -15.50 -26.66
CA ALA A 462 -5.18 -16.46 -25.75
C ALA A 462 -3.77 -16.01 -25.36
N SER A 463 -3.54 -15.86 -24.06
CA SER A 463 -2.21 -15.68 -23.48
C SER A 463 -1.43 -16.99 -23.57
N THR A 464 -0.19 -16.90 -24.06
CA THR A 464 0.76 -18.02 -24.13
C THR A 464 1.45 -18.30 -22.79
N THR A 465 1.14 -17.51 -21.76
CA THR A 465 1.70 -17.62 -20.41
C THR A 465 0.60 -17.55 -19.35
N THR A 466 0.80 -18.23 -18.22
CA THR A 466 -0.06 -18.10 -17.02
C THR A 466 0.24 -16.82 -16.24
N ARG A 467 1.27 -16.05 -16.59
CA ARG A 467 1.61 -14.75 -16.00
C ARG A 467 1.61 -13.66 -17.07
N PRO A 468 0.45 -13.28 -17.62
CA PRO A 468 0.40 -12.26 -18.65
C PRO A 468 0.96 -10.93 -18.13
N ARG A 469 1.51 -10.12 -19.02
CA ARG A 469 1.84 -8.73 -18.74
C ARG A 469 0.62 -7.87 -19.04
N PHE A 470 0.25 -7.02 -18.10
CA PHE A 470 -0.80 -6.04 -18.32
C PHE A 470 -0.18 -4.69 -18.69
N GLU A 471 -0.65 -4.12 -19.79
CA GLU A 471 -0.24 -2.80 -20.28
C GLU A 471 -1.48 -1.98 -20.59
N GLY A 472 -1.37 -0.66 -20.47
CA GLY A 472 -2.46 0.23 -20.80
C GLY A 472 -2.14 1.70 -20.67
N ILE A 473 -3.17 2.52 -20.86
CA ILE A 473 -3.12 3.98 -20.73
C ILE A 473 -4.04 4.42 -19.60
N ALA A 474 -3.58 5.36 -18.78
CA ALA A 474 -4.36 6.02 -17.75
C ALA A 474 -3.97 7.51 -17.66
N GLY A 475 -4.64 8.25 -16.78
CA GLY A 475 -4.34 9.66 -16.54
C GLY A 475 -2.93 9.84 -15.97
N THR A 476 -2.30 10.96 -16.31
CA THR A 476 -0.92 11.29 -15.90
C THR A 476 -0.84 12.01 -14.55
N ASN A 477 -1.96 12.26 -13.88
CA ASN A 477 -2.03 13.00 -12.62
C ASN A 477 -1.60 12.15 -11.41
N GLY A 478 -0.65 11.23 -11.60
CA GLY A 478 -0.16 10.28 -10.62
C GLY A 478 -1.21 9.35 -9.99
N PRO A 479 -2.30 8.93 -10.68
CA PRO A 479 -3.19 7.95 -10.08
C PRO A 479 -2.48 6.60 -9.92
N VAL A 480 -2.91 5.80 -8.96
CA VAL A 480 -2.54 4.39 -8.89
C VAL A 480 -3.56 3.61 -9.72
N VAL A 481 -3.10 2.84 -10.71
CA VAL A 481 -3.96 1.98 -11.54
C VAL A 481 -3.95 0.57 -10.95
N HIS A 482 -5.11 0.11 -10.53
CA HIS A 482 -5.33 -1.22 -9.98
C HIS A 482 -5.88 -2.15 -11.06
N ILE A 483 -5.30 -3.33 -11.16
CA ILE A 483 -5.70 -4.35 -12.13
C ILE A 483 -6.33 -5.52 -11.41
N VAL A 484 -7.50 -5.92 -11.90
CA VAL A 484 -8.29 -7.00 -11.32
C VAL A 484 -8.59 -8.02 -12.38
N VAL A 485 -8.37 -9.29 -12.04
CA VAL A 485 -8.69 -10.44 -12.87
C VAL A 485 -9.68 -11.32 -12.11
N ASP A 486 -10.78 -11.68 -12.76
CA ASP A 486 -11.85 -12.53 -12.22
C ASP A 486 -12.42 -12.05 -10.87
N GLY A 487 -12.47 -10.74 -10.70
CA GLY A 487 -12.98 -10.09 -9.50
C GLY A 487 -11.97 -9.96 -8.36
N ARG A 488 -10.75 -10.48 -8.51
CA ARG A 488 -9.65 -10.32 -7.53
C ARG A 488 -8.58 -9.35 -8.00
N GLU A 489 -8.22 -8.38 -7.17
CA GLU A 489 -7.08 -7.51 -7.45
C GLU A 489 -5.77 -8.31 -7.47
N ILE A 490 -5.03 -8.19 -8.58
CA ILE A 490 -3.76 -8.90 -8.79
C ILE A 490 -2.55 -7.98 -8.61
N GLY A 491 -2.76 -6.67 -8.56
CA GLY A 491 -1.71 -5.68 -8.32
C GLY A 491 -2.10 -4.29 -8.81
N ALA A 492 -1.19 -3.35 -8.58
CA ALA A 492 -1.36 -1.96 -8.96
C ALA A 492 -0.06 -1.39 -9.54
N SER A 493 -0.17 -0.35 -10.35
CA SER A 493 0.95 0.31 -11.02
C SER A 493 0.69 1.81 -11.11
N VAL A 494 1.74 2.62 -10.98
CA VAL A 494 1.67 4.07 -11.21
C VAL A 494 2.01 4.32 -12.68
N PRO A 495 1.15 4.98 -13.46
CA PRO A 495 1.44 5.34 -14.84
C PRO A 495 2.67 6.25 -14.94
N GLY A 496 3.45 6.09 -16.01
CA GLY A 496 4.50 7.02 -16.39
C GLY A 496 3.96 8.41 -16.76
N THR A 497 4.87 9.36 -16.99
CA THR A 497 4.51 10.72 -17.43
C THR A 497 3.81 10.76 -18.80
N ASP A 498 3.93 9.69 -19.59
CA ASP A 498 3.24 9.46 -20.85
C ASP A 498 1.87 8.77 -20.68
N GLY A 499 1.46 8.49 -19.45
CA GLY A 499 0.20 7.83 -19.09
C GLY A 499 0.24 6.31 -19.25
N ARG A 500 1.38 5.72 -19.62
CA ARG A 500 1.50 4.27 -19.77
C ARG A 500 1.69 3.61 -18.42
N PHE A 501 0.90 2.57 -18.13
CA PHE A 501 1.12 1.70 -16.98
C PHE A 501 1.50 0.29 -17.45
N VAL A 502 2.29 -0.38 -16.62
CA VAL A 502 2.70 -1.77 -16.81
C VAL A 502 2.58 -2.49 -15.48
N LEU A 503 1.97 -3.68 -15.48
CA LEU A 503 1.97 -4.60 -14.36
C LEU A 503 2.36 -6.00 -14.82
N ASN A 504 3.42 -6.55 -14.24
CA ASN A 504 3.76 -7.96 -14.37
C ASN A 504 2.93 -8.76 -13.38
N THR A 505 2.25 -9.83 -13.83
CA THR A 505 1.38 -10.62 -12.94
C THR A 505 2.23 -11.35 -11.88
N PRO A 506 2.07 -11.02 -10.57
CA PRO A 506 2.95 -11.54 -9.52
C PRO A 506 2.73 -13.02 -9.19
N SER A 507 1.54 -13.55 -9.50
CA SER A 507 1.16 -14.96 -9.31
C SER A 507 0.53 -15.53 -10.58
N PRO A 508 0.68 -16.83 -10.88
CA PRO A 508 0.10 -17.38 -12.10
C PRO A 508 -1.43 -17.38 -12.01
N LEU A 509 -2.07 -17.07 -13.13
CA LEU A 509 -3.51 -17.20 -13.32
C LEU A 509 -3.85 -18.67 -13.61
N ALA A 510 -5.03 -19.11 -13.17
CA ALA A 510 -5.52 -20.45 -13.45
C ALA A 510 -5.85 -20.61 -14.94
N ALA A 511 -5.63 -21.78 -15.53
CA ALA A 511 -5.99 -22.04 -16.92
C ALA A 511 -7.46 -21.74 -17.23
N GLY A 512 -7.73 -21.12 -18.38
CA GLY A 512 -9.09 -20.88 -18.88
C GLY A 512 -9.38 -19.42 -19.16
N GLU A 513 -10.66 -19.10 -19.29
CA GLU A 513 -11.14 -17.75 -19.59
C GLU A 513 -11.04 -16.84 -18.37
N HIS A 514 -10.54 -15.63 -18.60
CA HIS A 514 -10.38 -14.57 -17.62
C HIS A 514 -11.06 -13.28 -18.07
N VAL A 515 -11.46 -12.48 -17.07
CA VAL A 515 -11.92 -11.11 -17.29
C VAL A 515 -11.06 -10.15 -16.50
N ALA A 516 -10.34 -9.29 -17.20
CA ALA A 516 -9.56 -8.19 -16.60
C ALA A 516 -10.31 -6.86 -16.66
N VAL A 517 -10.23 -6.10 -15.59
CA VAL A 517 -10.71 -4.72 -15.49
C VAL A 517 -9.66 -3.89 -14.77
N ALA A 518 -9.41 -2.67 -15.25
CA ALA A 518 -8.56 -1.69 -14.57
C ALA A 518 -9.38 -0.53 -14.02
N TRP A 519 -8.93 0.08 -12.93
CA TRP A 519 -9.50 1.32 -12.40
C TRP A 519 -8.37 2.14 -11.78
N ALA A 520 -8.53 3.45 -11.74
CA ALA A 520 -7.54 4.38 -11.21
C ALA A 520 -8.02 4.99 -9.90
N GLU A 521 -7.14 5.19 -8.94
CA GLU A 521 -7.40 6.00 -7.74
C GLU A 521 -6.41 7.14 -7.58
N GLY A 522 -6.88 8.24 -7.01
CA GLY A 522 -6.05 9.39 -6.66
C GLY A 522 -6.80 10.28 -5.69
N PHE A 523 -6.11 10.77 -4.65
CA PHE A 523 -6.70 11.66 -3.64
C PHE A 523 -8.03 11.14 -3.05
N GLY A 524 -8.09 9.84 -2.74
CA GLY A 524 -9.23 9.20 -2.07
C GLY A 524 -10.49 9.07 -2.92
N VAL A 525 -10.38 9.25 -4.24
CA VAL A 525 -11.46 8.98 -5.20
C VAL A 525 -10.95 8.09 -6.33
N ALA A 526 -11.87 7.44 -7.02
CA ALA A 526 -11.58 6.46 -8.03
C ALA A 526 -12.34 6.70 -9.34
N SER A 527 -11.77 6.26 -10.44
CA SER A 527 -12.46 6.17 -11.72
C SER A 527 -13.52 5.06 -11.68
N PRO A 528 -14.51 5.08 -12.57
CA PRO A 528 -15.20 3.87 -12.99
C PRO A 528 -14.22 2.78 -13.43
N GLY A 529 -14.66 1.52 -13.39
CA GLY A 529 -13.91 0.42 -14.00
C GLY A 529 -13.82 0.59 -15.52
N SER A 530 -12.71 0.14 -16.10
CA SER A 530 -12.53 0.04 -17.55
C SER A 530 -13.54 -0.92 -18.16
N ASP A 531 -13.68 -0.85 -19.49
CA ASP A 531 -14.33 -1.93 -20.22
C ASP A 531 -13.64 -3.27 -19.92
N PRO A 532 -14.40 -4.36 -19.70
CA PRO A 532 -13.81 -5.66 -19.39
C PRO A 532 -13.03 -6.22 -20.58
N VAL A 533 -11.77 -6.57 -20.37
CA VAL A 533 -10.94 -7.29 -21.32
C VAL A 533 -11.06 -8.79 -21.05
N ARG A 534 -11.60 -9.53 -22.01
CA ARG A 534 -11.72 -10.99 -21.93
C ARG A 534 -10.52 -11.63 -22.60
N PHE A 535 -9.85 -12.55 -21.96
CA PHE A 535 -8.71 -13.27 -22.54
C PHE A 535 -8.65 -14.66 -21.92
N SER A 536 -8.07 -15.63 -22.62
CA SER A 536 -7.80 -16.93 -21.99
C SER A 536 -6.34 -17.04 -21.58
N SER A 537 -6.07 -17.67 -20.44
CA SER A 537 -4.76 -18.25 -20.19
C SER A 537 -4.81 -19.69 -20.70
N SER A 538 -3.85 -20.06 -21.55
CA SER A 538 -3.78 -21.45 -21.98
C SER A 538 -3.48 -22.33 -20.76
N PRO A 539 -4.14 -23.49 -20.59
CA PRO A 539 -3.60 -24.52 -19.72
C PRO A 539 -2.16 -24.81 -20.14
N VAL A 540 -1.31 -25.02 -19.15
CA VAL A 540 0.04 -25.53 -19.36
C VAL A 540 -0.14 -26.98 -19.84
N VAL A 541 -0.26 -27.15 -21.15
CA VAL A 541 -0.29 -28.45 -21.82
C VAL A 541 1.07 -28.63 -22.46
N LEU A 542 1.73 -29.70 -22.07
CA LEU A 542 2.95 -30.15 -22.68
C LEU A 542 2.67 -31.50 -23.35
N ALA A 543 3.56 -31.91 -24.25
CA ALA A 543 3.21 -32.68 -25.44
C ALA A 543 2.77 -34.15 -25.20
N ASP A 544 2.82 -34.67 -23.98
CA ASP A 544 2.30 -35.98 -23.58
C ASP A 544 1.05 -35.89 -22.66
N GLY A 545 0.62 -34.68 -22.29
CA GLY A 545 -0.41 -34.44 -21.27
C GLY A 545 0.12 -34.08 -19.87
N GLY A 546 1.45 -34.07 -19.65
CA GLY A 546 2.20 -33.43 -18.55
C GLY A 546 3.41 -32.68 -19.16
N VAL A 547 4.50 -32.30 -18.45
CA VAL A 547 5.60 -31.45 -19.01
C VAL A 547 6.44 -30.56 -18.06
N VAL A 548 6.89 -31.03 -16.90
CA VAL A 548 8.10 -30.44 -16.28
C VAL A 548 9.32 -30.99 -17.04
N GLN A 549 10.10 -30.13 -17.70
CA GLN A 549 11.23 -30.56 -18.50
C GLN A 549 12.28 -31.24 -17.63
N MET A 550 12.90 -32.29 -18.18
CA MET A 550 13.95 -33.05 -17.52
C MET A 550 15.05 -32.11 -17.03
N ALA A 551 15.42 -32.22 -15.76
CA ALA A 551 16.57 -31.50 -15.22
C ALA A 551 17.85 -32.03 -15.86
N VAL A 552 18.77 -31.13 -16.18
CA VAL A 552 20.09 -31.46 -16.71
C VAL A 552 21.09 -31.42 -15.57
N LEU A 553 21.72 -32.56 -15.27
CA LEU A 553 22.88 -32.60 -14.38
C LEU A 553 24.13 -32.19 -15.16
N VAL A 554 24.90 -31.26 -14.61
CA VAL A 554 26.13 -30.72 -15.23
C VAL A 554 27.37 -31.26 -14.51
N VAL A 555 27.31 -31.45 -13.20
CA VAL A 555 28.39 -32.00 -12.38
C VAL A 555 27.81 -32.96 -11.34
N PRO A 556 28.40 -34.14 -11.11
CA PRO A 556 29.51 -34.73 -11.87
C PRO A 556 29.08 -35.15 -13.28
N SER A 557 30.05 -35.34 -14.17
CA SER A 557 29.89 -35.99 -15.47
C SER A 557 30.08 -37.50 -15.35
N ASN A 558 29.66 -38.24 -16.39
CA ASN A 558 29.75 -39.69 -16.37
C ASN A 558 31.21 -40.16 -16.43
N GLY A 559 31.64 -40.92 -15.43
CA GLY A 559 33.00 -41.41 -15.24
C GLY A 559 33.88 -40.55 -14.33
N ASP A 560 33.35 -39.45 -13.77
CA ASP A 560 34.12 -38.58 -12.89
C ASP A 560 34.53 -39.28 -11.59
N THR A 561 35.72 -38.94 -11.09
CA THR A 561 36.17 -39.30 -9.75
C THR A 561 35.98 -38.13 -8.79
N VAL A 562 35.30 -38.35 -7.66
CA VAL A 562 34.90 -37.31 -6.72
C VAL A 562 35.26 -37.67 -5.27
N SER A 563 35.27 -36.68 -4.39
CA SER A 563 35.48 -36.91 -2.95
C SER A 563 34.21 -37.52 -2.30
N PRO A 564 34.28 -38.00 -1.04
CA PRO A 564 33.12 -38.55 -0.34
C PRO A 564 31.96 -37.56 -0.10
N THR A 565 32.15 -36.27 -0.39
CA THR A 565 31.11 -35.25 -0.34
C THR A 565 31.04 -34.49 -1.67
N PRO A 566 30.49 -35.09 -2.74
CA PRO A 566 30.43 -34.43 -4.04
C PRO A 566 29.36 -33.32 -4.09
N LEU A 567 29.55 -32.39 -5.03
CA LEU A 567 28.55 -31.40 -5.42
C LEU A 567 27.81 -31.90 -6.65
N PHE A 568 26.48 -31.93 -6.57
CA PHE A 568 25.58 -32.11 -7.69
C PHE A 568 25.02 -30.75 -8.12
N ALA A 569 25.21 -30.37 -9.37
CA ALA A 569 24.73 -29.09 -9.88
C ALA A 569 24.22 -29.23 -11.31
N GLY A 570 23.22 -28.41 -11.65
CA GLY A 570 22.58 -28.50 -12.95
C GLY A 570 21.52 -27.44 -13.17
N THR A 571 20.71 -27.64 -14.21
CA THR A 571 19.68 -26.68 -14.62
C THR A 571 18.35 -27.37 -14.91
N THR A 572 17.26 -26.62 -14.78
CA THR A 572 15.93 -26.97 -15.28
C THR A 572 15.31 -25.70 -15.87
N SER A 573 14.59 -25.85 -16.97
CA SER A 573 13.99 -24.73 -17.72
C SER A 573 12.64 -24.29 -17.14
N ASN A 574 11.92 -25.17 -16.44
CA ASN A 574 10.59 -24.89 -15.90
C ASN A 574 10.27 -25.61 -14.57
N GLY A 575 11.24 -26.26 -13.93
CA GLY A 575 11.10 -26.84 -12.59
C GLY A 575 11.26 -25.81 -11.46
N VAL A 576 10.49 -25.98 -10.37
CA VAL A 576 10.56 -25.12 -9.18
C VAL A 576 11.50 -25.70 -8.11
N THR A 577 11.55 -27.03 -8.06
CA THR A 577 12.54 -27.80 -7.29
C THR A 577 13.10 -28.91 -8.17
N VAL A 578 14.23 -29.48 -7.76
CA VAL A 578 14.86 -30.65 -8.40
C VAL A 578 15.09 -31.71 -7.35
N GLY A 579 14.62 -32.93 -7.61
CA GLY A 579 14.97 -34.12 -6.86
C GLY A 579 16.28 -34.73 -7.35
N VAL A 580 17.24 -34.92 -6.44
CA VAL A 580 18.54 -35.57 -6.70
C VAL A 580 18.54 -36.95 -6.04
N VAL A 581 18.65 -38.00 -6.86
CA VAL A 581 18.59 -39.40 -6.41
C VAL A 581 19.94 -40.07 -6.63
N ILE A 582 20.59 -40.50 -5.54
CA ILE A 582 21.91 -41.17 -5.53
C ILE A 582 21.71 -42.65 -5.18
N ASP A 583 22.25 -43.56 -5.99
CA ASP A 583 22.19 -45.02 -5.83
C ASP A 583 20.79 -45.59 -5.55
N ASP A 584 19.77 -45.08 -6.26
CA ASP A 584 18.36 -45.44 -6.05
C ASP A 584 17.86 -45.19 -4.60
N GLY A 585 18.54 -44.30 -3.87
CA GLY A 585 18.21 -43.90 -2.51
C GLY A 585 17.05 -42.88 -2.41
N PRO A 586 16.84 -42.27 -1.23
CA PRO A 586 15.76 -41.31 -1.03
C PRO A 586 15.98 -40.04 -1.85
N ASP A 587 14.89 -39.46 -2.35
CA ASP A 587 14.93 -38.23 -3.12
C ASP A 587 15.35 -37.02 -2.28
N ARG A 588 16.31 -36.25 -2.81
CA ARG A 588 16.85 -35.02 -2.19
C ARG A 588 16.33 -33.81 -2.96
N VAL A 589 15.21 -33.27 -2.50
CA VAL A 589 14.56 -32.11 -3.13
C VAL A 589 15.31 -30.81 -2.79
N VAL A 590 15.83 -30.12 -3.81
CA VAL A 590 16.52 -28.82 -3.69
C VAL A 590 15.80 -27.72 -4.48
N PRO A 591 15.81 -26.46 -3.98
CA PRO A 591 15.22 -25.34 -4.69
C PRO A 591 16.04 -24.93 -5.91
N VAL A 592 15.36 -24.34 -6.89
CA VAL A 592 15.94 -23.78 -8.11
C VAL A 592 15.98 -22.25 -8.00
N ASP A 593 17.05 -21.60 -8.50
CA ASP A 593 17.14 -20.13 -8.52
C ASP A 593 16.33 -19.50 -9.67
N LEU A 594 16.25 -18.17 -9.72
CA LEU A 594 15.50 -17.42 -10.75
C LEU A 594 16.02 -17.63 -12.19
N LEU A 595 17.19 -18.26 -12.34
CA LEU A 595 17.80 -18.58 -13.62
C LEU A 595 17.67 -20.08 -13.96
N GLY A 596 16.91 -20.85 -13.18
CA GLY A 596 16.70 -22.27 -13.44
C GLY A 596 17.83 -23.18 -12.93
N ARG A 597 18.72 -22.71 -12.05
CA ARG A 597 19.88 -23.50 -11.58
C ARG A 597 19.62 -24.14 -10.22
N PHE A 598 20.11 -25.37 -10.03
CA PHE A 598 20.07 -26.06 -8.74
C PHE A 598 21.47 -26.51 -8.29
N ARG A 599 21.61 -26.70 -6.97
CA ARG A 599 22.82 -27.27 -6.35
C ARG A 599 22.48 -28.12 -5.13
N TYR A 600 23.16 -29.25 -4.99
CA TYR A 600 23.06 -30.14 -3.84
C TYR A 600 24.45 -30.63 -3.43
N GLN A 601 24.89 -30.26 -2.24
CA GLN A 601 26.17 -30.69 -1.66
C GLN A 601 25.91 -31.86 -0.70
N VAL A 602 26.58 -33.00 -0.91
CA VAL A 602 26.51 -34.11 0.05
C VAL A 602 27.12 -33.66 1.38
N PRO A 603 26.40 -33.78 2.51
CA PRO A 603 26.87 -33.27 3.80
C PRO A 603 27.97 -34.15 4.39
N ALA A 604 28.98 -33.52 5.01
CA ALA A 604 30.08 -34.23 5.68
C ALA A 604 29.63 -35.13 6.85
N SER A 605 28.42 -34.92 7.38
CA SER A 605 27.82 -35.78 8.40
C SER A 605 27.30 -37.12 7.86
N ALA A 606 27.19 -37.26 6.54
CA ALA A 606 26.76 -38.47 5.85
C ALA A 606 27.45 -38.59 4.48
N PRO A 607 28.79 -38.79 4.44
CA PRO A 607 29.54 -38.90 3.20
C PRO A 607 29.16 -40.19 2.44
N LEU A 608 29.33 -40.17 1.12
CA LEU A 608 29.22 -41.36 0.28
C LEU A 608 30.39 -42.31 0.59
N ALA A 609 30.13 -43.62 0.45
CA ALA A 609 31.18 -44.64 0.61
C ALA A 609 32.18 -44.56 -0.54
N VAL A 610 33.35 -45.19 -0.40
CA VAL A 610 34.29 -45.35 -1.52
C VAL A 610 33.74 -46.38 -2.50
N GLY A 611 33.84 -46.09 -3.79
CA GLY A 611 33.44 -46.99 -4.86
C GLY A 611 32.60 -46.31 -5.93
N VAL A 612 32.00 -47.11 -6.81
CA VAL A 612 31.19 -46.61 -7.93
C VAL A 612 29.77 -46.31 -7.45
N HIS A 613 29.29 -45.13 -7.82
CA HIS A 613 27.97 -44.61 -7.53
C HIS A 613 27.27 -44.17 -8.81
N LYS A 614 25.95 -43.97 -8.74
CA LYS A 614 25.16 -43.34 -9.80
C LYS A 614 24.25 -42.26 -9.25
N VAL A 615 23.98 -41.25 -10.08
CA VAL A 615 23.01 -40.19 -9.77
C VAL A 615 22.05 -39.98 -10.94
N THR A 616 20.80 -39.68 -10.61
CA THR A 616 19.79 -39.16 -11.53
C THR A 616 19.16 -37.90 -10.93
N VAL A 617 18.68 -37.01 -11.80
CA VAL A 617 17.95 -35.80 -11.38
C VAL A 617 16.62 -35.69 -12.12
N HIS A 618 15.62 -35.12 -11.45
CA HIS A 618 14.31 -34.85 -12.02
C HIS A 618 13.76 -33.55 -11.47
N ALA A 619 13.06 -32.78 -12.29
CA ALA A 619 12.49 -31.50 -11.87
C ALA A 619 11.04 -31.69 -11.41
N HIS A 620 10.60 -30.90 -10.44
CA HIS A 620 9.23 -30.92 -9.92
C HIS A 620 8.49 -29.62 -10.23
N ASN A 621 7.16 -29.71 -10.31
CA ASN A 621 6.30 -28.54 -10.45
C ASN A 621 5.93 -27.89 -9.10
N GLU A 622 5.11 -26.83 -9.15
CA GLU A 622 4.60 -26.10 -7.97
C GLU A 622 3.77 -26.95 -7.00
N LYS A 623 3.29 -28.15 -7.42
CA LYS A 623 2.56 -29.10 -6.56
C LYS A 623 3.45 -30.22 -6.00
N GLY A 624 4.73 -30.24 -6.36
CA GLY A 624 5.67 -31.30 -5.99
C GLY A 624 5.48 -32.59 -6.78
N GLU A 625 4.90 -32.52 -7.98
CA GLU A 625 4.77 -33.68 -8.88
C GLU A 625 6.01 -33.84 -9.75
N ASP A 626 6.41 -35.10 -9.98
CA ASP A 626 7.67 -35.49 -10.61
C ASP A 626 7.66 -35.29 -12.14
N GLY A 627 8.71 -34.68 -12.67
CA GLY A 627 9.07 -34.68 -14.09
C GLY A 627 9.90 -35.91 -14.49
N LEU A 628 10.38 -35.94 -15.74
CA LEU A 628 11.23 -37.02 -16.23
C LEU A 628 12.59 -37.03 -15.51
N TYR A 629 13.08 -38.22 -15.19
CA TYR A 629 14.44 -38.46 -14.71
C TYR A 629 15.45 -38.31 -15.84
N SER A 630 16.60 -37.72 -15.51
CA SER A 630 17.79 -37.74 -16.35
C SER A 630 18.29 -39.15 -16.59
N ASP A 631 19.12 -39.31 -17.62
CA ASP A 631 19.98 -40.48 -17.71
C ASP A 631 20.84 -40.62 -16.43
N ALA A 632 21.12 -41.87 -16.04
CA ALA A 632 21.97 -42.13 -14.90
C ALA A 632 23.42 -41.76 -15.22
N VAL A 633 23.99 -40.91 -14.37
CA VAL A 633 25.40 -40.53 -14.43
C VAL A 633 26.16 -41.38 -13.41
N GLY A 634 27.07 -42.23 -13.89
CA GLY A 634 27.97 -43.00 -13.03
C GLY A 634 29.20 -42.19 -12.65
N PHE A 635 29.65 -42.28 -11.40
CA PHE A 635 30.86 -41.61 -10.91
C PHE A 635 31.51 -42.46 -9.82
N GLU A 636 32.80 -42.25 -9.54
CA GLU A 636 33.54 -43.01 -8.52
C GLU A 636 33.95 -42.11 -7.36
N VAL A 637 33.62 -42.52 -6.13
CA VAL A 637 34.02 -41.84 -4.91
C VAL A 637 35.33 -42.43 -4.40
N VAL A 638 36.34 -41.59 -4.17
CA VAL A 638 37.64 -41.99 -3.60
C VAL A 638 37.99 -41.14 -2.38
N VAL A 639 38.70 -41.72 -1.41
CA VAL A 639 39.32 -40.93 -0.31
C VAL A 639 40.74 -40.56 -0.74
N PRO A 640 41.16 -39.29 -0.59
CA PRO A 640 42.57 -38.94 -0.74
C PRO A 640 43.41 -39.71 0.32
N GLY A 641 44.26 -40.63 -0.13
CA GLY A 641 45.18 -41.38 0.73
C GLY A 641 46.29 -40.48 1.27
N ALA A 642 46.66 -40.71 2.53
CA ALA A 642 47.76 -40.05 3.23
C ALA A 642 48.99 -40.96 3.22
N ASP A 643 49.72 -41.04 2.10
CA ASP A 643 50.98 -41.77 1.98
C ASP A 643 51.70 -41.41 0.67
N GLY A 644 52.91 -40.85 0.78
CA GLY A 644 53.72 -40.41 -0.35
C GLY A 644 54.73 -41.45 -0.86
N GLY A 645 54.98 -41.41 -2.19
CA GLY A 645 56.18 -41.89 -2.91
C GLY A 645 56.33 -43.42 -3.01
N THR A 646 56.86 -44.05 -4.06
CA THR A 646 57.69 -43.70 -5.24
C THR A 646 57.65 -44.98 -6.11
N GLU A 647 57.51 -44.98 -7.44
CA GLU A 647 58.59 -44.86 -8.42
C GLU A 647 58.03 -44.73 -9.85
N GLY A 648 58.58 -43.79 -10.62
CA GLY A 648 59.04 -44.09 -11.98
C GLY A 648 58.06 -44.03 -13.15
N GLY A 649 57.44 -42.88 -13.42
CA GLY A 649 56.83 -42.57 -14.72
C GLY A 649 56.25 -41.16 -14.74
N SER A 650 56.95 -40.21 -15.35
CA SER A 650 56.49 -38.83 -15.52
C SER A 650 55.38 -38.75 -16.56
N ASP A 651 54.15 -38.43 -16.12
CA ASP A 651 53.27 -37.49 -16.82
C ASP A 651 52.23 -36.89 -15.86
N ALA A 652 52.17 -35.56 -15.90
CA ALA A 652 51.51 -34.63 -15.00
C ALA A 652 49.98 -34.54 -15.23
N GLY A 653 49.15 -33.97 -14.33
CA GLY A 653 49.52 -33.17 -13.17
C GLY A 653 48.33 -32.76 -12.29
N SER A 654 48.69 -32.40 -11.05
CA SER A 654 47.99 -31.34 -10.32
C SER A 654 47.99 -30.09 -11.20
N VAL A 655 46.82 -29.56 -11.56
CA VAL A 655 46.79 -28.20 -12.13
C VAL A 655 47.05 -27.26 -10.96
N ASP A 656 48.26 -26.72 -10.92
CA ASP A 656 48.60 -25.57 -10.08
C ASP A 656 47.55 -24.48 -10.33
N PRO A 657 46.89 -23.92 -9.30
CA PRO A 657 45.92 -22.85 -9.48
C PRO A 657 46.49 -21.64 -10.23
N ALA A 658 47.81 -21.52 -10.41
CA ALA A 658 48.45 -20.50 -11.25
C ALA A 658 48.32 -20.71 -12.78
N VAL A 659 47.84 -21.87 -13.27
CA VAL A 659 47.67 -22.15 -14.71
C VAL A 659 46.21 -21.94 -15.14
N PRO A 660 45.91 -21.10 -16.14
CA PRO A 660 44.55 -20.85 -16.60
C PRO A 660 44.01 -22.06 -17.39
N LEU A 661 42.69 -22.21 -17.44
CA LEU A 661 42.00 -23.30 -18.14
C LEU A 661 40.89 -22.78 -19.05
N MET A 662 40.80 -23.32 -20.25
CA MET A 662 39.69 -23.10 -21.17
C MET A 662 38.54 -24.07 -20.87
N VAL A 663 37.32 -23.55 -20.74
CA VAL A 663 36.10 -24.30 -20.41
C VAL A 663 35.12 -24.31 -21.59
N VAL A 664 35.03 -23.19 -22.32
CA VAL A 664 34.25 -23.06 -23.55
C VAL A 664 35.16 -22.48 -24.63
N PRO A 665 35.33 -23.17 -25.78
CA PRO A 665 34.74 -24.46 -26.12
C PRO A 665 35.37 -25.59 -25.30
N ALA A 666 34.67 -26.72 -25.19
CA ALA A 666 35.28 -27.96 -24.69
C ALA A 666 36.08 -28.64 -25.82
N GLN A 667 36.96 -29.58 -25.48
CA GLN A 667 37.70 -30.35 -26.47
C GLN A 667 36.75 -31.06 -27.44
N ASP A 668 37.04 -30.93 -28.73
CA ASP A 668 36.30 -31.42 -29.88
C ASP A 668 34.86 -30.89 -30.00
N ALA A 669 34.50 -29.85 -29.24
CA ALA A 669 33.16 -29.27 -29.27
C ALA A 669 32.86 -28.65 -30.63
N SER A 670 31.59 -28.73 -31.04
CA SER A 670 31.11 -28.08 -32.26
C SER A 670 30.29 -26.84 -31.90
N VAL A 671 30.79 -25.66 -32.28
CA VAL A 671 30.27 -24.35 -31.86
C VAL A 671 29.92 -23.47 -33.06
N ASP A 672 29.10 -22.44 -32.82
CA ASP A 672 28.73 -21.48 -33.85
C ASP A 672 29.85 -20.44 -34.11
N PRO A 673 29.86 -19.76 -35.27
CA PRO A 673 30.93 -18.81 -35.63
C PRO A 673 31.10 -17.61 -34.69
N THR A 674 30.05 -17.27 -33.93
CA THR A 674 30.01 -16.18 -32.94
C THR A 674 29.57 -16.76 -31.60
N PHE A 675 30.52 -17.12 -30.75
CA PHE A 675 30.26 -17.67 -29.43
C PHE A 675 31.19 -17.03 -28.40
N THR A 676 30.92 -17.29 -27.12
CA THR A 676 31.73 -16.75 -26.03
C THR A 676 32.76 -17.78 -25.58
N PHE A 677 34.03 -17.41 -25.62
CA PHE A 677 35.09 -18.14 -24.94
C PHE A 677 34.97 -17.92 -23.44
N VAL A 678 35.03 -19.01 -22.69
CA VAL A 678 34.97 -18.98 -21.22
C VAL A 678 36.07 -19.84 -20.67
N GLY A 679 36.73 -19.36 -19.63
CA GLY A 679 37.74 -20.12 -18.91
C GLY A 679 37.89 -19.64 -17.48
N VAL A 680 38.76 -20.31 -16.74
CA VAL A 680 39.03 -20.03 -15.33
C VAL A 680 40.52 -19.77 -15.09
N ALA A 681 40.83 -18.87 -14.18
CA ALA A 681 42.18 -18.51 -13.74
C ALA A 681 42.11 -17.94 -12.30
N LEU A 682 43.26 -17.63 -11.67
CA LEU A 682 43.24 -16.92 -10.39
C LEU A 682 42.50 -15.57 -10.53
N PRO A 683 41.61 -15.21 -9.59
CA PRO A 683 40.90 -13.93 -9.59
C PRO A 683 41.84 -12.73 -9.82
N GLY A 684 41.41 -11.80 -10.68
CA GLY A 684 42.19 -10.60 -11.02
C GLY A 684 43.35 -10.82 -12.00
N THR A 685 43.58 -12.06 -12.47
CA THR A 685 44.66 -12.37 -13.43
C THR A 685 44.29 -11.93 -14.83
N SER A 686 45.23 -11.29 -15.54
CA SER A 686 45.07 -10.98 -16.96
C SER A 686 45.41 -12.19 -17.82
N VAL A 687 44.47 -12.61 -18.66
CA VAL A 687 44.53 -13.81 -19.50
C VAL A 687 44.39 -13.41 -20.96
N ARG A 688 45.40 -13.74 -21.76
CA ARG A 688 45.39 -13.63 -23.21
C ARG A 688 44.81 -14.91 -23.82
N VAL A 689 43.70 -14.78 -24.54
CA VAL A 689 43.11 -15.86 -25.33
C VAL A 689 43.79 -15.87 -26.70
N VAL A 690 44.41 -16.99 -27.04
CA VAL A 690 45.14 -17.19 -28.30
C VAL A 690 44.40 -18.24 -29.12
N LEU A 691 43.94 -17.85 -30.30
CA LEU A 691 43.22 -18.70 -31.25
C LEU A 691 44.10 -18.94 -32.48
N ASP A 692 44.33 -20.20 -32.82
CA ASP A 692 45.19 -20.66 -33.93
C ASP A 692 46.56 -19.97 -33.95
N GLY A 693 47.16 -19.81 -32.78
CA GLY A 693 48.46 -19.15 -32.59
C GLY A 693 48.44 -17.63 -32.62
N THR A 694 47.28 -16.99 -32.89
CA THR A 694 47.14 -15.52 -32.91
C THR A 694 46.38 -15.01 -31.67
N ALA A 695 46.83 -13.90 -31.08
CA ALA A 695 46.14 -13.32 -29.92
C ALA A 695 44.77 -12.77 -30.34
N LEU A 696 43.70 -13.34 -29.79
CA LEU A 696 42.32 -12.95 -30.07
C LEU A 696 41.89 -11.79 -29.15
N ALA A 697 42.15 -11.91 -27.85
CA ALA A 697 41.84 -10.89 -26.84
C ALA A 697 42.69 -11.07 -25.58
N THR A 698 42.76 -10.02 -24.74
CA THR A 698 43.24 -10.13 -23.36
C THR A 698 42.13 -9.68 -22.42
N VAL A 699 41.76 -10.52 -21.47
CA VAL A 699 40.64 -10.36 -20.54
C VAL A 699 41.09 -10.64 -19.11
N THR A 700 40.51 -9.97 -18.12
CA THR A 700 40.83 -10.20 -16.70
C THR A 700 39.81 -11.16 -16.09
N ALA A 701 40.28 -12.14 -15.32
CA ALA A 701 39.40 -13.03 -14.55
C ALA A 701 38.70 -12.25 -13.44
N ASP A 702 37.38 -12.46 -13.30
CA ASP A 702 36.56 -11.82 -12.25
C ASP A 702 36.92 -12.32 -10.84
N ASP A 703 36.27 -11.75 -9.82
CA ASP A 703 36.56 -12.06 -8.41
C ASP A 703 36.25 -13.54 -8.06
N GLU A 704 35.47 -14.21 -8.91
CA GLU A 704 35.19 -15.65 -8.87
C GLU A 704 36.16 -16.49 -9.71
N GLY A 705 37.15 -15.87 -10.36
CA GLY A 705 38.19 -16.54 -11.12
C GLY A 705 37.77 -16.93 -12.54
N VAL A 706 36.70 -16.35 -13.09
CA VAL A 706 36.19 -16.65 -14.44
C VAL A 706 36.52 -15.52 -15.41
N PHE A 707 37.01 -15.86 -16.60
CA PHE A 707 37.18 -14.90 -17.69
C PHE A 707 36.30 -15.26 -18.88
N ARG A 708 35.83 -14.23 -19.60
CA ARG A 708 34.91 -14.37 -20.74
C ARG A 708 35.33 -13.46 -21.89
N HIS A 709 35.26 -13.95 -23.13
CA HIS A 709 35.45 -13.15 -24.34
C HIS A 709 34.42 -13.52 -25.41
N GLU A 710 33.57 -12.57 -25.79
CA GLU A 710 32.56 -12.74 -26.83
C GLU A 710 33.12 -12.42 -28.22
N VAL A 711 32.91 -13.33 -29.18
CA VAL A 711 33.25 -13.11 -30.60
C VAL A 711 32.09 -12.41 -31.31
N GLY A 712 32.26 -11.13 -31.62
CA GLY A 712 31.28 -10.34 -32.38
C GLY A 712 31.10 -10.80 -33.82
N ALA A 713 29.94 -10.48 -34.41
CA ALA A 713 29.59 -10.89 -35.79
C ALA A 713 30.54 -10.37 -36.88
N ASP A 714 31.23 -9.26 -36.64
CA ASP A 714 32.25 -8.68 -37.52
C ASP A 714 33.61 -9.42 -37.47
N LYS A 715 33.80 -10.30 -36.48
CA LYS A 715 34.99 -11.14 -36.29
C LYS A 715 34.65 -12.63 -36.20
N ALA A 716 33.51 -13.04 -36.77
CA ALA A 716 33.05 -14.41 -36.77
C ALA A 716 34.15 -15.37 -37.26
N LEU A 717 34.32 -16.48 -36.54
CA LEU A 717 35.36 -17.45 -36.85
C LEU A 717 35.03 -18.19 -38.14
N ALA A 718 36.08 -18.51 -38.92
CA ALA A 718 35.92 -19.31 -40.12
C ALA A 718 35.37 -20.70 -39.76
N SER A 719 34.68 -21.35 -40.69
CA SER A 719 34.21 -22.72 -40.45
C SER A 719 35.35 -23.71 -40.61
N GLY A 720 35.42 -24.70 -39.72
CA GLY A 720 36.47 -25.71 -39.72
C GLY A 720 37.09 -25.93 -38.33
N ALA A 721 38.24 -26.58 -38.32
CA ALA A 721 38.97 -26.91 -37.11
C ALA A 721 39.74 -25.70 -36.59
N HIS A 722 39.59 -25.42 -35.30
CA HIS A 722 40.28 -24.36 -34.59
C HIS A 722 40.91 -24.88 -33.29
N GLN A 723 41.93 -24.18 -32.81
CA GLN A 723 42.60 -24.46 -31.54
C GLN A 723 42.71 -23.20 -30.69
N VAL A 724 42.34 -23.30 -29.42
CA VAL A 724 42.40 -22.17 -28.48
C VAL A 724 43.21 -22.51 -27.23
N VAL A 725 43.95 -21.51 -26.74
CA VAL A 725 44.73 -21.56 -25.51
C VAL A 725 44.47 -20.29 -24.69
N ALA A 726 44.43 -20.43 -23.37
CA ALA A 726 44.51 -19.31 -22.43
C ALA A 726 45.94 -19.16 -21.90
N GLN A 727 46.48 -17.94 -21.91
CA GLN A 727 47.81 -17.64 -21.42
C GLN A 727 47.78 -16.49 -20.41
N VAL A 728 48.39 -16.66 -19.24
CA VAL A 728 48.56 -15.56 -18.28
C VAL A 728 49.51 -14.51 -18.86
N VAL A 729 49.22 -13.24 -18.65
CA VAL A 729 50.13 -12.13 -18.97
C VAL A 729 50.31 -11.23 -17.75
N THR A 730 51.53 -10.76 -17.52
CA THR A 730 51.81 -9.82 -16.42
C THR A 730 51.33 -8.40 -16.75
N ALA A 731 51.32 -7.51 -15.77
CA ALA A 731 50.91 -6.11 -15.96
C ALA A 731 51.78 -5.35 -16.99
N GLU A 732 53.01 -5.82 -17.24
CA GLU A 732 53.96 -5.29 -18.22
C GLU A 732 53.82 -5.94 -19.61
N GLY A 733 52.94 -6.94 -19.75
CA GLY A 733 52.63 -7.61 -21.02
C GLY A 733 53.47 -8.86 -21.34
N GLU A 734 54.31 -9.30 -20.40
CA GLU A 734 55.16 -10.50 -20.55
C GLU A 734 54.33 -11.79 -20.45
N ALA A 735 54.70 -12.78 -21.25
CA ALA A 735 53.93 -14.01 -21.42
C ALA A 735 54.25 -15.04 -20.30
N GLY A 736 53.24 -15.45 -19.55
CA GLY A 736 53.30 -16.42 -18.45
C GLY A 736 52.74 -17.80 -18.80
N LEU A 737 52.29 -18.53 -17.77
CA LEU A 737 51.80 -19.91 -17.84
C LEU A 737 50.61 -20.07 -18.83
N ARG A 738 50.57 -21.20 -19.53
CA ARG A 738 49.60 -21.51 -20.59
C ARG A 738 48.74 -22.72 -20.24
N SER A 739 47.46 -22.66 -20.62
CA SER A 739 46.55 -23.81 -20.60
C SER A 739 46.98 -24.87 -21.62
N PRO A 740 46.51 -26.11 -21.49
CA PRO A 740 46.47 -27.05 -22.61
C PRO A 740 45.73 -26.44 -23.80
N GLU A 741 46.08 -26.89 -25.02
CA GLU A 741 45.37 -26.51 -26.23
C GLU A 741 44.03 -27.23 -26.29
N VAL A 742 42.98 -26.48 -26.60
CA VAL A 742 41.64 -27.03 -26.81
C VAL A 742 41.30 -26.96 -28.29
N GLY A 743 41.20 -28.11 -28.92
CA GLY A 743 40.73 -28.24 -30.30
C GLY A 743 39.21 -28.22 -30.35
N PHE A 744 38.62 -27.54 -31.33
CA PHE A 744 37.16 -27.48 -31.51
C PHE A 744 36.80 -27.24 -32.98
N GLN A 745 35.53 -27.45 -33.34
CA GLN A 745 35.03 -27.31 -34.70
C GLN A 745 34.02 -26.16 -34.78
N VAL A 746 34.33 -25.12 -35.56
CA VAL A 746 33.35 -24.07 -35.88
C VAL A 746 32.47 -24.58 -37.02
N ARG A 747 31.16 -24.63 -36.77
CA ARG A 747 30.20 -25.14 -37.75
C ARG A 747 30.20 -24.25 -39.00
N GLY A 748 30.14 -24.92 -40.15
CA GLY A 748 29.69 -24.29 -41.39
C GLY A 748 28.33 -23.62 -41.18
N PRO A 749 27.98 -22.56 -41.93
CA PRO A 749 26.59 -22.12 -41.97
C PRO A 749 25.72 -23.35 -42.30
N THR A 750 24.86 -23.74 -41.37
CA THR A 750 23.86 -24.77 -41.63
C THR A 750 22.98 -24.25 -42.76
N ASN A 751 22.65 -25.11 -43.73
CA ASN A 751 21.79 -24.80 -44.89
C ASN A 751 20.33 -24.42 -44.53
N LEU A 752 20.09 -23.89 -43.32
CA LEU A 752 18.84 -23.26 -42.90
C LEU A 752 18.98 -21.76 -42.63
N ASP A 753 20.17 -21.17 -42.82
CA ASP A 753 20.38 -19.71 -42.87
C ASP A 753 20.74 -19.22 -44.30
N VAL A 754 20.16 -19.88 -45.31
CA VAL A 754 20.00 -19.34 -46.68
C VAL A 754 18.52 -19.13 -46.96
N GLY A 755 17.96 -18.08 -46.40
CA GLY A 755 16.87 -17.38 -47.08
C GLY A 755 17.41 -16.83 -48.39
N CYS A 756 16.80 -17.23 -49.51
CA CYS A 756 16.95 -16.48 -50.76
C CYS A 756 16.70 -14.99 -50.48
N GLY A 757 17.74 -14.17 -50.62
CA GLY A 757 17.69 -12.76 -50.27
C GLY A 757 18.92 -11.97 -50.71
N CYS A 758 19.56 -12.31 -51.83
CA CYS A 758 20.36 -11.34 -52.58
C CYS A 758 19.65 -11.02 -53.90
N GLY A 759 18.89 -9.93 -53.86
CA GLY A 759 18.65 -9.07 -55.00
C GLY A 759 19.32 -7.72 -54.72
N THR A 760 20.65 -7.64 -54.83
CA THR A 760 21.35 -6.38 -55.01
C THR A 760 22.31 -6.51 -56.19
N ALA A 761 22.08 -5.67 -57.19
CA ALA A 761 22.93 -5.49 -58.35
C ALA A 761 24.34 -5.00 -57.92
N PRO A 762 25.39 -5.25 -58.72
CA PRO A 762 26.76 -4.95 -58.33
C PRO A 762 27.08 -3.46 -58.51
N ALA A 763 27.71 -2.87 -57.51
CA ALA A 763 28.45 -1.62 -57.64
C ALA A 763 29.93 -1.94 -57.85
N GLY A 764 30.38 -1.91 -59.11
CA GLY A 764 31.79 -1.89 -59.48
C GLY A 764 32.11 -0.54 -60.12
N VAL A 765 32.93 0.26 -59.45
CA VAL A 765 33.54 1.47 -60.01
C VAL A 765 34.54 1.04 -61.09
N LEU A 766 34.26 1.36 -62.36
CA LEU A 766 35.30 1.74 -63.30
C LEU A 766 34.80 2.90 -64.16
N ALA A 767 35.74 3.82 -64.32
CA ALA A 767 35.64 5.10 -64.99
C ALA A 767 35.21 5.04 -66.47
N LEU A 768 34.81 6.21 -66.95
CA LEU A 768 35.01 6.74 -68.30
C LEU A 768 33.92 6.49 -69.38
N TRP A 769 33.27 7.62 -69.75
CA TRP A 769 32.64 8.03 -71.02
C TRP A 769 31.13 7.79 -71.31
N ALA A 770 30.49 8.94 -71.59
CA ALA A 770 29.48 9.22 -72.63
C ALA A 770 27.97 9.21 -72.29
N LEU A 771 27.49 10.42 -71.96
CA LEU A 771 26.44 11.23 -72.63
C LEU A 771 25.07 10.63 -73.08
N VAL A 772 24.05 11.49 -72.90
CA VAL A 772 22.67 11.51 -73.44
C VAL A 772 21.67 10.64 -72.65
N GLY A 773 20.60 11.13 -72.02
CA GLY A 773 19.85 12.37 -72.08
C GLY A 773 18.35 12.01 -72.03
N LEU A 774 17.68 12.16 -70.88
CA LEU A 774 16.22 12.00 -70.79
C LEU A 774 15.56 13.35 -70.98
N ALA A 775 14.76 13.47 -72.03
CA ALA A 775 13.87 14.59 -72.27
C ALA A 775 12.44 14.06 -72.41
N VAL A 776 11.54 14.65 -71.61
CA VAL A 776 10.26 15.18 -72.11
C VAL A 776 9.16 14.13 -72.39
N LEU A 777 8.21 13.96 -71.47
CA LEU A 777 6.85 14.54 -71.60
C LEU A 777 5.86 14.06 -70.53
N THR A 778 5.30 15.06 -69.87
CA THR A 778 4.03 15.04 -69.15
C THR A 778 2.83 14.95 -70.11
N ARG A 779 1.67 14.62 -69.51
CA ARG A 779 0.28 14.77 -69.98
C ARG A 779 -0.34 13.56 -70.70
N ARG A 780 -1.30 12.90 -70.04
CA ARG A 780 -2.73 13.30 -70.04
C ARG A 780 -3.57 12.38 -69.14
N ARG A 781 -4.29 13.00 -68.20
CA ARG A 781 -5.60 12.53 -67.73
C ARG A 781 -6.57 12.49 -68.92
N ALA A 782 -7.32 11.40 -69.08
CA ALA A 782 -8.76 11.44 -69.33
C ALA A 782 -9.35 10.01 -69.34
N ARG A 783 -10.28 9.79 -68.40
CA ARG A 783 -11.52 8.99 -68.47
C ARG A 783 -11.48 7.58 -69.09
N GLY A 784 -11.77 6.62 -68.22
CA GLY A 784 -12.31 5.29 -68.48
C GLY A 784 -12.68 4.68 -67.14
#